data_AF-A0A3D2S0J2-F1
#
_entry.id   AF-A0A3D2S0J2-F1
#
_cell.length_a   1.000
_cell.length_b   1.000
_cell.length_c   1.000
_cell.angle_alpha   90.00
_cell.angle_beta   90.00
_cell.angle_gamma   90.00
#
_symmetry.space_group_name_H-M   'P 1'
#
loop_
_entity.id
_entity.type
_entity.pdbx_description
1 polymer ?
#
loop_
_entity_poly.entity_id
_entity_poly.type
_entity_poly.pdbx_seq_one_letter_code
_entity_poly.pdbx_strand_id
1 'polypeptide(L)'
;MKIFHLVSLLGFLLLLLNSSYLISFGTPSLFYISNVFIHILIGVGLIPSFILLICRLFSHMKYTGKIATVLLIIGIISGLWLMVVGATTPNRWLLISHIMVTTIGSILLILHFIWHKPSFIRHSIAKIAGFTLAISLVFPVVVKIYQNYVPESDYLVQNPIHDIPTSMHEEGGGTNSPFFPSSAETATGNLIPTDFFLTSKTCAEKGCHTDVYHQWNESAHHFSSFNNQWYRKSIMYMQDVNGIQSSKWCGGCHDPAIMFNGVMDRPIRENMHTPAAQAGLACTACHSIERVKDTMGNGGYTIKYPPLHDIATTQNKIVRKLHNYIIRLDPEPHRRSFIKPFHRKNTAEFCSTCHKVHLDQPVNNFRWFRGFNTYDQWQTSGVSHQGALSFYYPDQPKKCIDCHMPLVPSKDAASKRGKIRSHRFVGANTALPYVNKHPDQLEAVTNFLQDDKVTIDIFALVNGNKIIAPIKQSNAKVLPGEDIRIDVVVRTRGVGHHFPAGTIDAFDIWLELKATDEDGKIIFWNGMIDAKDGKNGPVDPNAHFYKSHLIDERGNHINKRNAWAARTTLYSRTIPPGAADTVRYRLTIPEDCSKRITLQAKLNYRKFNWWLTQWSYAGVRDPNHTNFQIEKGYDNGKWLFTGNTSQVAGKIKEIPNPPIVVMSEDQATIEIIPTDSVPTELKTKPNARDQERWNDYGIGLLRQGDLKGAEAAFRKVVKINPNYMDGYVNIARCQIKEGNHRSAEEVLKKAKELQEKLDPKDPNRAKVDYFYALTQKSQGKYDVALKHLYIAAEQFPRDKRVRNEIGRLLYLERRYTEAIKEFEKTLSVDPEDVDAHYHLMLSYRALKDQLKAIKAQKLYLRFKLDESVDPITGIGRRANPHANMERQKIREHLSSIANY
;
A
#
# COMPACT_ATOMS: atom_id res chain seq x y z
N MET A 1 59.32 -21.15 -26.42
CA MET A 1 58.56 -19.98 -26.96
C MET A 1 57.23 -20.33 -27.64
N LYS A 2 57.15 -21.29 -28.57
CA LYS A 2 55.86 -21.69 -29.22
C LYS A 2 54.79 -22.15 -28.21
N ILE A 3 55.17 -22.89 -27.17
CA ILE A 3 54.29 -23.35 -26.09
C ILE A 3 53.69 -22.17 -25.30
N PHE A 4 54.51 -21.16 -24.98
CA PHE A 4 54.08 -19.98 -24.22
C PHE A 4 53.00 -19.15 -24.94
N HIS A 5 53.16 -18.94 -26.26
CA HIS A 5 52.16 -18.24 -27.06
C HIS A 5 50.86 -19.05 -27.22
N LEU A 6 50.95 -20.37 -27.33
CA LEU A 6 49.79 -21.26 -27.40
C LEU A 6 48.98 -21.24 -26.09
N VAL A 7 49.65 -21.34 -24.94
CA VAL A 7 49.03 -21.28 -23.62
C VAL A 7 48.33 -19.94 -23.40
N SER A 8 48.99 -18.82 -23.78
CA SER A 8 48.41 -17.48 -23.64
C SER A 8 47.17 -17.29 -24.53
N LEU A 9 47.19 -17.83 -25.74
CA LEU A 9 46.05 -17.77 -26.66
C LEU A 9 44.87 -18.63 -26.16
N LEU A 10 45.13 -19.85 -25.70
CA LEU A 10 44.11 -20.71 -25.10
C LEU A 10 43.49 -20.07 -23.86
N GLY A 11 44.31 -19.44 -23.01
CA GLY A 11 43.83 -18.67 -21.86
C GLY A 11 42.93 -17.50 -22.27
N PHE A 12 43.30 -16.76 -23.33
CA PHE A 12 42.48 -15.66 -23.86
C PHE A 12 41.13 -16.15 -24.42
N LEU A 13 41.12 -17.27 -25.16
CA LEU A 13 39.88 -17.87 -25.65
C LEU A 13 38.98 -18.38 -24.53
N LEU A 14 39.56 -18.96 -23.47
CA LEU A 14 38.83 -19.38 -22.28
C LEU A 14 38.24 -18.17 -21.55
N LEU A 15 38.99 -17.06 -21.45
CA LEU A 15 38.49 -15.80 -20.89
C LEU A 15 37.27 -15.29 -21.67
N LEU A 16 37.29 -15.34 -23.02
CA LEU A 16 36.16 -14.93 -23.85
C LEU A 16 34.90 -15.79 -23.65
N LEU A 17 35.06 -17.11 -23.50
CA LEU A 17 33.94 -18.01 -23.21
C LEU A 17 33.36 -17.75 -21.81
N ASN A 18 34.23 -17.60 -20.82
CA ASN A 18 33.84 -17.28 -19.46
C ASN A 18 33.15 -15.89 -19.36
N SER A 19 33.65 -14.88 -20.05
CA SER A 19 32.97 -13.57 -20.19
C SER A 19 31.58 -13.70 -20.79
N SER A 20 31.44 -14.51 -21.84
CA SER A 20 30.15 -14.77 -22.48
C SER A 20 29.15 -15.40 -21.50
N TYR A 21 29.59 -16.36 -20.70
CA TYR A 21 28.80 -16.95 -19.62
C TYR A 21 28.39 -15.91 -18.55
N LEU A 22 29.34 -15.10 -18.05
CA LEU A 22 29.08 -14.09 -17.01
C LEU A 22 28.14 -12.95 -17.49
N ILE A 23 28.18 -12.59 -18.77
CA ILE A 23 27.24 -11.61 -19.34
C ILE A 23 25.84 -12.21 -19.48
N SER A 24 25.75 -13.51 -19.74
CA SER A 24 24.49 -14.22 -20.02
C SER A 24 23.69 -14.55 -18.75
N PHE A 25 24.41 -14.85 -17.66
CA PHE A 25 23.82 -15.34 -16.42
C PHE A 25 24.13 -14.40 -15.25
N GLY A 26 23.50 -14.67 -14.11
CA GLY A 26 23.70 -13.92 -12.87
C GLY A 26 23.13 -14.71 -11.69
N THR A 27 23.27 -16.04 -11.75
CA THR A 27 22.60 -16.95 -10.82
C THR A 27 23.29 -16.93 -9.47
N PRO A 28 22.55 -16.89 -8.34
CA PRO A 28 23.12 -16.97 -7.00
C PRO A 28 23.55 -18.41 -6.66
N SER A 29 24.59 -18.89 -7.35
CA SER A 29 25.17 -20.22 -7.16
C SER A 29 26.67 -20.13 -6.94
N LEU A 30 27.23 -21.11 -6.21
CA LEU A 30 28.68 -21.23 -6.05
C LEU A 30 29.38 -21.33 -7.40
N PHE A 31 28.83 -22.09 -8.34
CA PHE A 31 29.39 -22.24 -9.69
C PHE A 31 29.55 -20.90 -10.42
N TYR A 32 28.54 -20.03 -10.36
CA TYR A 32 28.62 -18.71 -10.99
C TYR A 32 29.66 -17.83 -10.30
N ILE A 33 29.66 -17.79 -8.96
CA ILE A 33 30.62 -17.02 -8.17
C ILE A 33 32.07 -17.49 -8.44
N SER A 34 32.30 -18.80 -8.54
CA SER A 34 33.60 -19.37 -8.92
C SER A 34 34.02 -18.91 -10.32
N ASN A 35 33.08 -18.79 -11.27
CA ASN A 35 33.39 -18.27 -12.60
C ASN A 35 33.79 -16.78 -12.60
N VAL A 36 33.26 -15.97 -11.69
CA VAL A 36 33.71 -14.57 -11.51
C VAL A 36 35.16 -14.54 -11.02
N PHE A 37 35.55 -15.41 -10.08
CA PHE A 37 36.95 -15.52 -9.67
C PHE A 37 37.85 -16.01 -10.79
N ILE A 38 37.43 -17.04 -11.51
CA ILE A 38 38.17 -17.60 -12.65
C ILE A 38 38.39 -16.51 -13.71
N HIS A 39 37.38 -15.67 -13.99
CA HIS A 39 37.51 -14.53 -14.89
C HIS A 39 38.67 -13.61 -14.50
N ILE A 40 38.71 -13.21 -13.22
CA ILE A 40 39.72 -12.31 -12.68
C ILE A 40 41.10 -12.97 -12.69
N LEU A 41 41.20 -14.22 -12.25
CA LEU A 41 42.47 -14.96 -12.21
C LEU A 41 43.06 -15.15 -13.60
N ILE A 42 42.25 -15.56 -14.58
CA ILE A 42 42.69 -15.70 -15.97
C ILE A 42 43.06 -14.32 -16.53
N GLY A 43 42.22 -13.30 -16.32
CA GLY A 43 42.47 -11.95 -16.79
C GLY A 43 43.80 -11.37 -16.29
N VAL A 44 44.03 -11.41 -14.98
CA VAL A 44 45.28 -10.93 -14.35
C VAL A 44 46.48 -11.79 -14.79
N GLY A 45 46.33 -13.11 -14.82
CA GLY A 45 47.39 -14.03 -15.24
C GLY A 45 47.82 -13.85 -16.70
N LEU A 46 46.94 -13.35 -17.56
CA LEU A 46 47.26 -13.06 -18.97
C LEU A 46 47.97 -11.72 -19.19
N ILE A 47 47.98 -10.80 -18.20
CA ILE A 47 48.58 -9.47 -18.36
C ILE A 47 50.08 -9.54 -18.75
N PRO A 48 50.95 -10.31 -18.05
CA PRO A 48 52.38 -10.36 -18.40
C PRO A 48 52.60 -10.91 -19.82
N SER A 49 51.86 -11.95 -20.20
CA SER A 49 51.92 -12.54 -21.53
C SER A 49 51.45 -11.56 -22.62
N PHE A 50 50.41 -10.78 -22.33
CA PHE A 50 49.91 -9.75 -23.23
C PHE A 50 50.90 -8.61 -23.42
N ILE A 51 51.54 -8.13 -22.34
CA ILE A 51 52.60 -7.12 -22.41
C ILE A 51 53.78 -7.62 -23.27
N LEU A 52 54.25 -8.85 -23.02
CA LEU A 52 55.34 -9.45 -23.80
C LEU A 52 54.98 -9.61 -25.29
N LEU A 53 53.73 -9.96 -25.60
CA LEU A 53 53.23 -10.06 -26.97
C LEU A 53 53.24 -8.70 -27.67
N ILE A 54 52.76 -7.66 -26.98
CA ILE A 54 52.75 -6.28 -27.49
C ILE A 54 54.17 -5.79 -27.72
N CYS A 55 55.05 -5.86 -26.73
CA CYS A 55 56.43 -5.37 -26.85
C CYS A 55 57.17 -5.97 -28.05
N ARG A 56 56.84 -7.21 -28.45
CA ARG A 56 57.46 -7.88 -29.60
C ARG A 56 56.79 -7.60 -30.95
N LEU A 57 55.46 -7.52 -30.98
CA LEU A 57 54.71 -7.48 -32.25
C LEU A 57 54.20 -6.09 -32.60
N PHE A 58 54.17 -5.13 -31.66
CA PHE A 58 53.49 -3.85 -31.84
C PHE A 58 54.08 -2.99 -32.98
N SER A 59 55.40 -3.02 -33.17
CA SER A 59 56.08 -2.35 -34.29
C SER A 59 55.68 -2.93 -35.65
N HIS A 60 55.31 -4.20 -35.69
CA HIS A 60 54.94 -4.94 -36.90
C HIS A 60 53.42 -4.99 -37.15
N MET A 61 52.58 -4.53 -36.21
CA MET A 61 51.13 -4.50 -36.39
C MET A 61 50.67 -3.35 -37.29
N LYS A 62 49.70 -3.63 -38.16
CA LYS A 62 48.95 -2.61 -38.90
C LYS A 62 48.02 -1.81 -37.97
N TYR A 63 47.44 -0.73 -38.50
CA TYR A 63 46.56 0.18 -37.74
C TYR A 63 45.44 -0.54 -36.97
N THR A 64 44.80 -1.55 -37.57
CA THR A 64 43.73 -2.34 -36.92
C THR A 64 44.22 -3.08 -35.66
N GLY A 65 45.40 -3.68 -35.71
CA GLY A 65 46.03 -4.34 -34.54
C GLY A 65 46.45 -3.34 -33.46
N LYS A 66 46.99 -2.18 -33.85
CA LYS A 66 47.36 -1.10 -32.91
C LYS A 66 46.14 -0.57 -32.16
N ILE A 67 45.03 -0.31 -32.86
CA ILE A 67 43.75 0.12 -32.24
C ILE A 67 43.23 -0.95 -31.29
N ALA A 68 43.23 -2.22 -31.71
CA ALA A 68 42.81 -3.35 -30.87
C ALA A 68 43.62 -3.43 -29.57
N THR A 69 44.94 -3.26 -29.65
CA THR A 69 45.83 -3.21 -28.48
C THR A 69 45.50 -2.07 -27.53
N VAL A 70 45.31 -0.84 -28.05
CA VAL A 70 44.95 0.31 -27.21
C VAL A 70 43.63 0.05 -26.47
N LEU A 71 42.62 -0.46 -27.17
CA LEU A 71 41.34 -0.82 -26.55
C LEU A 71 41.53 -1.88 -25.46
N LEU A 72 42.27 -2.95 -25.72
CA LEU A 72 42.52 -3.98 -24.71
C LEU A 72 43.33 -3.47 -23.51
N ILE A 73 44.27 -2.53 -23.69
CA ILE A 73 44.96 -1.85 -22.58
C ILE A 73 43.98 -1.04 -21.74
N ILE A 74 43.09 -0.26 -22.37
CA ILE A 74 42.01 0.46 -21.67
C ILE A 74 41.10 -0.55 -20.94
N GLY A 75 40.82 -1.70 -21.55
CA GLY A 75 40.12 -2.82 -20.95
C GLY A 75 40.81 -3.36 -19.69
N ILE A 76 42.13 -3.60 -19.74
CA ILE A 76 42.92 -4.05 -18.59
C ILE A 76 42.90 -3.00 -17.48
N ILE A 77 43.14 -1.73 -17.80
CA ILE A 77 43.15 -0.63 -16.81
C ILE A 77 41.77 -0.50 -16.16
N SER A 78 40.70 -0.51 -16.95
CA SER A 78 39.34 -0.44 -16.43
C SER A 78 38.96 -1.67 -15.60
N GLY A 79 39.44 -2.86 -15.97
CA GLY A 79 39.25 -4.10 -15.21
C GLY A 79 39.97 -4.08 -13.86
N LEU A 80 41.25 -3.67 -13.84
CA LEU A 80 42.02 -3.47 -12.60
C LEU A 80 41.38 -2.40 -11.72
N TRP A 81 40.84 -1.33 -12.32
CA TRP A 81 40.12 -0.31 -11.58
C TRP A 81 38.82 -0.86 -10.96
N LEU A 82 38.04 -1.63 -11.72
CA LEU A 82 36.83 -2.34 -11.21
C LEU A 82 37.16 -3.29 -10.06
N MET A 83 38.34 -3.92 -10.04
CA MET A 83 38.78 -4.75 -8.93
C MET A 83 38.95 -3.96 -7.62
N VAL A 84 39.22 -2.65 -7.70
CA VAL A 84 39.39 -1.76 -6.54
C VAL A 84 38.05 -1.11 -6.15
N VAL A 85 37.35 -0.53 -7.12
CA VAL A 85 36.13 0.25 -6.85
C VAL A 85 34.85 -0.58 -6.81
N GLY A 86 34.88 -1.81 -7.34
CA GLY A 86 33.74 -2.71 -7.49
C GLY A 86 32.78 -2.28 -8.61
N ALA A 87 32.05 -3.25 -9.16
CA ALA A 87 31.01 -3.05 -10.17
C ALA A 87 29.64 -2.68 -9.55
N THR A 88 29.65 -1.84 -8.53
CA THR A 88 28.45 -1.34 -7.86
C THR A 88 27.63 -0.40 -8.76
N THR A 89 26.41 -0.03 -8.34
CA THR A 89 25.51 0.81 -9.16
C THR A 89 26.16 2.13 -9.62
N PRO A 90 26.89 2.88 -8.77
CA PRO A 90 27.60 4.09 -9.19
C PRO A 90 28.69 3.83 -10.25
N ASN A 91 29.33 2.67 -10.22
CA ASN A 91 30.43 2.29 -11.12
C ASN A 91 29.96 1.45 -12.30
N ARG A 92 28.65 1.31 -12.51
CA ARG A 92 28.11 0.44 -13.56
C ARG A 92 28.49 0.92 -14.97
N TRP A 93 28.65 2.21 -15.17
CA TRP A 93 29.12 2.77 -16.44
C TRP A 93 30.52 2.25 -16.79
N LEU A 94 31.40 2.11 -15.80
CA LEU A 94 32.75 1.59 -15.97
C LEU A 94 32.74 0.11 -16.33
N LEU A 95 31.87 -0.70 -15.70
CA LEU A 95 31.67 -2.10 -16.08
C LEU A 95 31.22 -2.21 -17.53
N ILE A 96 30.23 -1.41 -17.94
CA ILE A 96 29.74 -1.40 -19.33
C ILE A 96 30.86 -0.99 -20.29
N SER A 97 31.61 0.06 -19.97
CA SER A 97 32.77 0.49 -20.77
C SER A 97 33.84 -0.59 -20.88
N HIS A 98 34.17 -1.27 -19.77
CA HIS A 98 35.10 -2.39 -19.76
C HIS A 98 34.64 -3.51 -20.70
N ILE A 99 33.38 -3.93 -20.61
CA ILE A 99 32.79 -4.97 -21.47
C ILE A 99 32.83 -4.52 -22.94
N MET A 100 32.41 -3.31 -23.26
CA MET A 100 32.36 -2.82 -24.64
C MET A 100 33.76 -2.73 -25.25
N VAL A 101 34.70 -2.10 -24.55
CA VAL A 101 36.06 -1.88 -25.04
C VAL A 101 36.82 -3.19 -25.19
N THR A 102 36.69 -4.11 -24.24
CA THR A 102 37.34 -5.44 -24.35
C THR A 102 36.71 -6.30 -25.44
N THR A 103 35.39 -6.23 -25.63
CA THR A 103 34.70 -6.94 -26.71
C THR A 103 35.14 -6.44 -28.09
N ILE A 104 35.12 -5.12 -28.31
CA ILE A 104 35.54 -4.51 -29.58
C ILE A 104 37.04 -4.77 -29.82
N GLY A 105 37.88 -4.58 -28.81
CA GLY A 105 39.31 -4.87 -28.88
C GLY A 105 39.60 -6.34 -29.23
N SER A 106 38.86 -7.28 -28.65
CA SER A 106 38.99 -8.72 -28.94
C SER A 106 38.58 -9.05 -30.37
N ILE A 107 37.46 -8.48 -30.86
CA ILE A 107 37.00 -8.65 -32.24
C ILE A 107 38.09 -8.17 -33.22
N LEU A 108 38.58 -6.95 -33.04
CA LEU A 108 39.58 -6.35 -33.92
C LEU A 108 40.91 -7.12 -33.88
N LEU A 109 41.33 -7.59 -32.70
CA LEU A 109 42.58 -8.36 -32.56
C LEU A 109 42.49 -9.72 -33.26
N ILE A 110 41.38 -10.45 -33.08
CA ILE A 110 41.17 -11.76 -33.71
C ILE A 110 41.08 -11.60 -35.23
N LEU A 111 40.33 -10.61 -35.72
CA LEU A 111 40.23 -10.31 -37.15
C LEU A 111 41.59 -9.91 -37.75
N HIS A 112 42.38 -9.08 -37.05
CA HIS A 112 43.72 -8.70 -37.47
C HIS A 112 44.62 -9.93 -37.68
N PHE A 113 44.62 -10.88 -36.73
CA PHE A 113 45.42 -12.10 -36.85
C PHE A 113 44.90 -13.08 -37.91
N ILE A 114 43.58 -13.13 -38.14
CA ILE A 114 42.98 -13.93 -39.23
C ILE A 114 43.42 -13.39 -40.60
N TRP A 115 43.37 -12.07 -40.80
CA TRP A 115 43.69 -11.45 -42.09
C TRP A 115 45.19 -11.42 -42.42
N HIS A 116 46.05 -11.18 -41.43
CA HIS A 116 47.48 -10.97 -41.68
C HIS A 116 48.36 -12.21 -41.46
N LYS A 117 47.79 -13.35 -41.02
CA LYS A 117 48.43 -14.69 -40.95
C LYS A 117 49.88 -14.68 -40.43
N PRO A 118 50.14 -14.27 -39.17
CA PRO A 118 51.50 -14.28 -38.63
C PRO A 118 52.08 -15.71 -38.60
N SER A 119 53.37 -15.85 -38.92
CA SER A 119 54.07 -17.12 -39.18
C SER A 119 54.05 -18.14 -38.03
N PHE A 120 53.62 -17.76 -36.82
CA PHE A 120 53.54 -18.62 -35.66
C PHE A 120 52.13 -19.18 -35.36
N ILE A 121 51.07 -18.69 -36.03
CA ILE A 121 49.68 -19.15 -35.81
C ILE A 121 49.28 -20.14 -36.91
N ARG A 122 49.04 -21.41 -36.54
CA ARG A 122 48.53 -22.44 -37.47
C ARG A 122 47.11 -22.12 -37.90
N HIS A 123 46.76 -22.46 -39.15
CA HIS A 123 45.42 -22.22 -39.73
C HIS A 123 44.27 -22.77 -38.87
N SER A 124 44.45 -23.94 -38.24
CA SER A 124 43.46 -24.54 -37.35
C SER A 124 43.18 -23.70 -36.10
N ILE A 125 44.17 -22.98 -35.58
CA ILE A 125 44.05 -22.14 -34.38
C ILE A 125 43.25 -20.87 -34.68
N ALA A 126 43.44 -20.27 -35.85
CA ALA A 126 42.65 -19.12 -36.29
C ALA A 126 41.16 -19.45 -36.45
N LYS A 127 40.83 -20.65 -36.93
CA LYS A 127 39.44 -21.15 -37.00
C LYS A 127 38.82 -21.32 -35.61
N ILE A 128 39.56 -21.90 -34.67
CA ILE A 128 39.10 -22.05 -33.28
C ILE A 128 38.84 -20.67 -32.67
N ALA A 129 39.75 -19.71 -32.83
CA ALA A 129 39.58 -18.35 -32.31
C ALA A 129 38.36 -17.63 -32.92
N GLY A 130 38.14 -17.76 -34.23
CA GLY A 130 36.96 -17.21 -34.91
C GLY A 130 35.65 -17.85 -34.45
N PHE A 131 35.62 -19.17 -34.27
CA PHE A 131 34.45 -19.89 -33.78
C PHE A 131 34.12 -19.54 -32.32
N THR A 132 35.13 -19.49 -31.45
CA THR A 132 34.98 -19.05 -30.06
C THR A 132 34.44 -17.63 -29.99
N LEU A 133 34.95 -16.71 -30.81
CA LEU A 133 34.45 -15.33 -30.87
C LEU A 133 32.97 -15.29 -31.31
N ALA A 134 32.61 -16.06 -32.34
CA ALA A 134 31.22 -16.14 -32.82
C ALA A 134 30.28 -16.64 -31.72
N ILE A 135 30.66 -17.72 -31.00
CA ILE A 135 29.90 -18.21 -29.84
C ILE A 135 29.80 -17.13 -28.78
N SER A 136 30.92 -16.50 -28.40
CA SER A 136 30.96 -15.51 -27.32
C SER A 136 30.07 -14.30 -27.58
N LEU A 137 29.84 -13.94 -28.85
CA LEU A 137 28.96 -12.84 -29.27
C LEU A 137 27.49 -13.27 -29.43
N VAL A 138 27.24 -14.44 -30.01
CA VAL A 138 25.88 -14.92 -30.29
C VAL A 138 25.20 -15.44 -29.02
N PHE A 139 25.92 -16.17 -28.17
CA PHE A 139 25.35 -16.83 -26.99
C PHE A 139 24.65 -15.85 -26.02
N PRO A 140 25.24 -14.70 -25.62
CA PRO A 140 24.57 -13.77 -24.72
C PRO A 140 23.33 -13.12 -25.35
N VAL A 141 23.36 -12.87 -26.66
CA VAL A 141 22.20 -12.34 -27.39
C VAL A 141 21.06 -13.35 -27.39
N VAL A 142 21.35 -14.62 -27.70
CA VAL A 142 20.36 -15.72 -27.68
C VAL A 142 19.78 -15.89 -26.28
N VAL A 143 20.62 -15.94 -25.24
CA VAL A 143 20.15 -16.03 -23.84
C VAL A 143 19.29 -14.83 -23.48
N LYS A 144 19.66 -13.62 -23.91
CA LYS A 144 18.89 -12.41 -23.59
C LYS A 144 17.53 -12.38 -24.31
N ILE A 145 17.49 -12.80 -25.57
CA ILE A 145 16.25 -12.99 -26.33
C ILE A 145 15.37 -14.01 -25.61
N TYR A 146 15.92 -15.18 -25.28
CA TYR A 146 15.20 -16.23 -24.56
C TYR A 146 14.61 -15.74 -23.24
N GLN A 147 15.40 -15.07 -22.39
CA GLN A 147 14.94 -14.50 -21.12
C GLN A 147 13.88 -13.39 -21.27
N ASN A 148 13.82 -12.72 -22.42
CA ASN A 148 12.80 -11.71 -22.69
C ASN A 148 11.49 -12.34 -23.20
N TYR A 149 11.56 -13.43 -23.98
CA TYR A 149 10.41 -14.11 -24.58
C TYR A 149 9.82 -15.22 -23.71
N VAL A 150 10.63 -15.84 -22.85
CA VAL A 150 10.18 -16.76 -21.80
C VAL A 150 10.13 -15.96 -20.51
N PRO A 151 9.01 -15.27 -20.21
CA PRO A 151 8.88 -14.58 -18.94
C PRO A 151 9.10 -15.57 -17.81
N GLU A 152 9.82 -15.14 -16.77
CA GLU A 152 9.89 -15.86 -15.50
C GLU A 152 8.48 -15.81 -14.86
N SER A 153 7.54 -16.62 -15.38
CA SER A 153 6.12 -16.64 -15.02
C SER A 153 5.90 -16.83 -13.52
N ASP A 154 6.84 -17.49 -12.86
CA ASP A 154 6.90 -17.72 -11.41
C ASP A 154 6.89 -16.42 -10.57
N TYR A 155 7.24 -15.27 -11.17
CA TYR A 155 7.27 -13.98 -10.46
C TYR A 155 6.10 -13.05 -10.80
N LEU A 156 5.14 -13.48 -11.64
CA LEU A 156 3.90 -12.75 -11.86
C LEU A 156 2.91 -13.10 -10.75
N VAL A 157 2.36 -12.08 -10.09
CA VAL A 157 1.27 -12.30 -9.12
C VAL A 157 -0.02 -12.50 -9.90
N GLN A 158 -0.63 -13.67 -9.75
CA GLN A 158 -1.84 -14.05 -10.47
C GLN A 158 -2.87 -14.60 -9.49
N ASN A 159 -4.07 -14.06 -9.58
CA ASN A 159 -5.18 -14.48 -8.74
C ASN A 159 -5.77 -15.81 -9.23
N PRO A 160 -6.14 -16.73 -8.31
CA PRO A 160 -6.84 -17.95 -8.68
C PRO A 160 -8.24 -17.58 -9.17
N ILE A 161 -8.65 -18.16 -10.31
CA ILE A 161 -10.00 -17.98 -10.86
C ILE A 161 -10.87 -19.20 -10.55
N HIS A 162 -10.32 -20.40 -10.74
CA HIS A 162 -11.05 -21.65 -10.54
C HIS A 162 -10.74 -22.34 -9.21
N ASP A 163 -9.56 -22.08 -8.62
CA ASP A 163 -9.06 -22.75 -7.40
C ASP A 163 -9.10 -21.84 -6.17
N ILE A 164 -10.07 -20.93 -6.12
CA ILE A 164 -10.28 -20.06 -4.96
C ILE A 164 -10.69 -20.93 -3.75
N PRO A 165 -10.00 -20.84 -2.61
CA PRO A 165 -10.33 -21.58 -1.39
C PRO A 165 -11.76 -21.29 -0.91
N THR A 166 -12.52 -22.34 -0.56
CA THR A 166 -13.89 -22.22 -0.05
C THR A 166 -13.96 -22.04 1.47
N SER A 167 -12.82 -22.18 2.17
CA SER A 167 -12.65 -21.86 3.59
C SER A 167 -11.18 -21.53 3.88
N MET A 168 -10.89 -20.97 5.05
CA MET A 168 -9.51 -20.69 5.47
C MET A 168 -8.70 -21.98 5.70
N HIS A 169 -9.36 -23.13 5.87
CA HIS A 169 -8.69 -24.44 5.97
C HIS A 169 -7.99 -24.87 4.66
N GLU A 170 -8.36 -24.25 3.54
CA GLU A 170 -7.79 -24.48 2.21
C GLU A 170 -6.82 -23.37 1.78
N GLU A 171 -6.61 -22.33 2.60
CA GLU A 171 -5.69 -21.24 2.27
C GLU A 171 -4.23 -21.62 2.56
N GLY A 172 -3.30 -21.13 1.73
CA GLY A 172 -1.88 -21.44 1.85
C GLY A 172 -1.61 -22.95 1.80
N GLY A 173 -0.86 -23.46 2.79
CA GLY A 173 -0.60 -24.90 2.91
C GLY A 173 -1.73 -25.69 3.60
N GLY A 174 -2.87 -25.06 3.89
CA GLY A 174 -4.00 -25.65 4.58
C GLY A 174 -3.71 -26.06 6.03
N THR A 175 -4.57 -26.90 6.61
CA THR A 175 -4.49 -27.33 8.02
C THR A 175 -3.24 -28.15 8.37
N ASN A 176 -2.59 -28.76 7.37
CA ASN A 176 -1.35 -29.52 7.55
C ASN A 176 -0.10 -28.62 7.59
N SER A 177 -0.24 -27.34 7.25
CA SER A 177 0.87 -26.39 7.33
C SER A 177 1.27 -26.15 8.78
N PRO A 178 2.57 -26.16 9.12
CA PRO A 178 3.03 -25.73 10.44
C PRO A 178 2.71 -24.26 10.72
N PHE A 179 2.34 -23.50 9.69
CA PHE A 179 2.05 -22.08 9.77
C PHE A 179 0.54 -21.76 9.84
N PHE A 180 -0.32 -22.77 9.76
CA PHE A 180 -1.77 -22.59 9.83
C PHE A 180 -2.18 -21.86 11.14
N PRO A 181 -3.08 -20.86 11.10
CA PRO A 181 -3.94 -20.45 9.97
C PRO A 181 -3.42 -19.29 9.10
N SER A 182 -2.12 -19.00 9.11
CA SER A 182 -1.54 -18.08 8.13
C SER A 182 -1.42 -18.74 6.75
N SER A 183 -1.58 -17.96 5.69
CA SER A 183 -1.39 -18.38 4.30
C SER A 183 0.09 -18.41 3.88
N ALA A 184 1.00 -18.10 4.80
CA ALA A 184 2.44 -18.09 4.58
C ALA A 184 3.02 -19.50 4.48
N GLU A 185 4.00 -19.69 3.59
CA GLU A 185 4.68 -20.96 3.36
C GLU A 185 6.19 -20.78 3.23
N THR A 186 6.94 -21.86 3.43
CA THR A 186 8.37 -21.93 3.09
C THR A 186 8.55 -22.75 1.82
N ALA A 187 9.57 -22.43 1.02
CA ALA A 187 9.84 -23.11 -0.25
C ALA A 187 10.12 -24.62 -0.10
N THR A 188 10.49 -25.09 1.08
CA THR A 188 10.80 -26.49 1.40
C THR A 188 9.73 -27.16 2.25
N GLY A 189 8.73 -26.42 2.75
CA GLY A 189 7.81 -26.88 3.79
C GLY A 189 8.42 -26.98 5.20
N ASN A 190 9.75 -26.83 5.34
CA ASN A 190 10.46 -26.92 6.61
C ASN A 190 10.58 -25.56 7.30
N LEU A 191 10.89 -25.58 8.60
CA LEU A 191 11.21 -24.40 9.40
C LEU A 191 12.49 -23.71 8.90
N ILE A 192 12.56 -22.40 9.09
CA ILE A 192 13.73 -21.57 8.78
C ILE A 192 14.51 -21.27 10.06
N PRO A 193 15.84 -21.44 10.07
CA PRO A 193 16.68 -21.08 11.22
C PRO A 193 16.50 -19.62 11.68
N THR A 194 16.50 -19.40 12.99
CA THR A 194 16.24 -18.09 13.61
C THR A 194 17.23 -17.01 13.19
N ASP A 195 18.51 -17.36 13.09
CA ASP A 195 19.62 -16.46 12.76
C ASP A 195 19.43 -15.76 11.41
N PHE A 196 18.72 -16.41 10.48
CA PHE A 196 18.32 -15.84 9.19
C PHE A 196 17.66 -14.45 9.30
N PHE A 197 16.81 -14.27 10.30
CA PHE A 197 16.03 -13.05 10.50
C PHE A 197 16.74 -12.01 11.38
N LEU A 198 17.82 -12.40 12.07
CA LEU A 198 18.54 -11.53 13.01
C LEU A 198 19.65 -10.72 12.34
N THR A 199 19.79 -10.81 11.02
CA THR A 199 20.96 -10.31 10.29
C THR A 199 20.75 -8.94 9.63
N SER A 200 19.63 -8.25 9.86
CA SER A 200 19.35 -6.92 9.27
C SER A 200 20.48 -5.91 9.44
N LYS A 201 21.12 -5.89 10.62
CA LYS A 201 22.27 -4.99 10.91
C LYS A 201 23.47 -5.25 9.99
N THR A 202 23.68 -6.50 9.59
CA THR A 202 24.77 -6.88 8.69
C THR A 202 24.60 -6.29 7.28
N CYS A 203 23.37 -5.95 6.88
CA CYS A 203 23.11 -5.24 5.62
C CYS A 203 23.74 -3.83 5.63
N ALA A 204 23.74 -3.17 6.80
CA ALA A 204 24.34 -1.85 7.01
C ALA A 204 25.86 -1.93 7.23
N GLU A 205 26.31 -2.78 8.15
CA GLU A 205 27.71 -2.86 8.61
C GLU A 205 28.71 -3.21 7.48
N LYS A 206 28.21 -3.73 6.35
CA LYS A 206 29.01 -4.02 5.15
C LYS A 206 29.26 -2.78 4.25
N GLY A 207 28.72 -1.62 4.64
CA GLY A 207 28.86 -0.35 3.93
C GLY A 207 28.04 -0.26 2.64
N CYS A 208 26.96 -1.05 2.54
CA CYS A 208 26.14 -1.15 1.32
C CYS A 208 24.73 -0.56 1.48
N HIS A 209 24.10 -0.74 2.64
CA HIS A 209 22.70 -0.35 2.92
C HIS A 209 22.55 0.38 4.26
N THR A 210 23.45 1.32 4.56
CA THR A 210 23.50 2.02 5.85
C THR A 210 22.28 2.91 6.03
N ASP A 211 21.96 3.72 5.02
CA ASP A 211 20.83 4.65 5.10
C ASP A 211 19.51 3.88 5.14
N VAL A 212 19.37 2.85 4.30
CA VAL A 212 18.20 1.96 4.27
C VAL A 212 17.95 1.30 5.63
N TYR A 213 19.00 0.77 6.27
CA TYR A 213 18.88 0.15 7.59
C TYR A 213 18.44 1.14 8.65
N HIS A 214 19.03 2.33 8.70
CA HIS A 214 18.64 3.36 9.67
C HIS A 214 17.15 3.72 9.53
N GLN A 215 16.70 3.94 8.29
CA GLN A 215 15.30 4.22 7.99
C GLN A 215 14.36 3.08 8.42
N TRP A 216 14.73 1.82 8.11
CA TRP A 216 13.96 0.64 8.50
C TRP A 216 13.90 0.46 10.03
N ASN A 217 15.03 0.61 10.72
CA ASN A 217 15.18 0.35 12.16
C ASN A 217 14.30 1.27 13.01
N GLU A 218 13.90 2.43 12.51
CA GLU A 218 12.97 3.33 13.19
C GLU A 218 11.51 3.15 12.74
N SER A 219 11.26 2.37 11.69
CA SER A 219 9.96 2.25 11.04
C SER A 219 8.98 1.34 11.80
N ALA A 220 7.69 1.47 11.48
CA ALA A 220 6.66 0.58 11.99
C ALA A 220 6.82 -0.89 11.53
N HIS A 221 7.58 -1.16 10.45
CA HIS A 221 7.90 -2.53 10.04
C HIS A 221 8.92 -3.18 10.98
N HIS A 222 9.93 -2.45 11.45
CA HIS A 222 10.81 -2.97 12.51
C HIS A 222 10.00 -3.19 13.79
N PHE A 223 9.15 -2.22 14.16
CA PHE A 223 8.28 -2.30 15.35
C PHE A 223 6.93 -3.04 15.10
N SER A 224 6.94 -4.07 14.26
CA SER A 224 5.73 -4.85 13.96
C SER A 224 5.48 -6.00 14.94
N SER A 225 6.50 -6.43 15.70
CA SER A 225 6.45 -7.63 16.56
C SER A 225 6.38 -7.27 18.05
N PHE A 226 6.93 -8.08 18.95
CA PHE A 226 6.84 -7.91 20.41
C PHE A 226 7.69 -6.75 20.95
N ASN A 227 8.43 -6.06 20.09
CA ASN A 227 9.03 -4.76 20.33
C ASN A 227 8.01 -3.59 20.28
N ASN A 228 6.73 -3.87 20.04
CA ASN A 228 5.61 -2.94 20.07
C ASN A 228 4.60 -3.33 21.17
N GLN A 229 4.40 -2.46 22.15
CA GLN A 229 3.60 -2.76 23.34
C GLN A 229 2.12 -3.01 23.04
N TRP A 230 1.53 -2.24 22.12
CA TRP A 230 0.13 -2.41 21.72
C TRP A 230 -0.10 -3.77 21.05
N TYR A 231 0.79 -4.15 20.14
CA TYR A 231 0.75 -5.47 19.50
C TYR A 231 0.96 -6.58 20.52
N ARG A 232 2.06 -6.49 21.29
CA ARG A 232 2.43 -7.45 22.34
C ARG A 232 1.28 -7.75 23.29
N LYS A 233 0.64 -6.73 23.88
CA LYS A 233 -0.48 -6.94 24.81
C LYS A 233 -1.67 -7.59 24.12
N SER A 234 -1.99 -7.19 22.89
CA SER A 234 -3.11 -7.74 22.12
C SER A 234 -2.92 -9.21 21.80
N ILE A 235 -1.71 -9.64 21.41
CA ILE A 235 -1.41 -11.05 21.14
C ILE A 235 -1.36 -11.88 22.42
N MET A 236 -0.82 -11.35 23.51
CA MET A 236 -0.90 -12.02 24.82
C MET A 236 -2.37 -12.27 25.20
N TYR A 237 -3.21 -11.24 25.07
CA TYR A 237 -4.65 -11.36 25.33
C TYR A 237 -5.33 -12.36 24.37
N MET A 238 -4.91 -12.41 23.11
CA MET A 238 -5.39 -13.38 22.13
C MET A 238 -5.05 -14.82 22.54
N GLN A 239 -3.81 -15.08 22.95
CA GLN A 239 -3.41 -16.42 23.38
C GLN A 239 -4.12 -16.83 24.68
N ASP A 240 -4.32 -15.89 25.61
CA ASP A 240 -5.03 -16.15 26.87
C ASP A 240 -6.51 -16.56 26.63
N VAL A 241 -7.15 -16.05 25.57
CA VAL A 241 -8.58 -16.29 25.28
C VAL A 241 -8.83 -17.34 24.20
N ASN A 242 -8.03 -17.32 23.14
CA ASN A 242 -8.27 -18.04 21.90
C ASN A 242 -7.17 -19.08 21.58
N GLY A 243 -6.20 -19.23 22.47
CA GLY A 243 -5.09 -20.17 22.33
C GLY A 243 -4.00 -19.73 21.35
N ILE A 244 -2.89 -20.46 21.36
CA ILE A 244 -1.65 -20.13 20.64
C ILE A 244 -1.84 -20.18 19.13
N GLN A 245 -2.50 -21.23 18.62
CA GLN A 245 -2.63 -21.48 17.17
C GLN A 245 -3.22 -20.27 16.43
N SER A 246 -4.24 -19.62 17.00
CA SER A 246 -4.88 -18.46 16.39
C SER A 246 -3.94 -17.27 16.17
N SER A 247 -2.92 -17.11 17.03
CA SER A 247 -1.95 -16.00 16.94
C SER A 247 -1.02 -16.10 15.73
N LYS A 248 -0.84 -17.30 15.16
CA LYS A 248 -0.05 -17.52 13.93
C LYS A 248 -0.59 -16.77 12.72
N TRP A 249 -1.90 -16.49 12.69
CA TRP A 249 -2.52 -15.62 11.69
C TRP A 249 -1.87 -14.23 11.67
N CYS A 250 -1.60 -13.66 12.85
CA CYS A 250 -0.86 -12.40 12.97
C CYS A 250 0.61 -12.57 12.55
N GLY A 251 1.20 -13.71 12.94
CA GLY A 251 2.63 -14.01 12.75
C GLY A 251 3.08 -14.01 11.29
N GLY A 252 2.23 -14.41 10.35
CA GLY A 252 2.53 -14.35 8.91
C GLY A 252 2.84 -12.95 8.38
N CYS A 253 2.33 -11.90 9.05
CA CYS A 253 2.53 -10.51 8.66
C CYS A 253 3.41 -9.72 9.64
N HIS A 254 3.37 -10.06 10.93
CA HIS A 254 4.02 -9.30 12.00
C HIS A 254 5.29 -9.97 12.55
N ASP A 255 5.30 -11.30 12.62
CA ASP A 255 6.31 -12.06 13.35
C ASP A 255 7.07 -13.13 12.53
N PRO A 256 7.50 -12.89 11.26
CA PRO A 256 8.14 -13.93 10.45
C PRO A 256 9.29 -14.67 11.14
N ALA A 257 10.08 -13.97 11.96
CA ALA A 257 11.23 -14.53 12.65
C ALA A 257 10.87 -15.66 13.63
N ILE A 258 9.78 -15.52 14.39
CA ILE A 258 9.31 -16.55 15.34
C ILE A 258 8.23 -17.46 14.74
N MET A 259 7.63 -17.03 13.63
CA MET A 259 6.63 -17.80 12.90
C MET A 259 7.30 -18.93 12.12
N PHE A 260 8.35 -18.62 11.34
CA PHE A 260 9.00 -19.60 10.48
C PHE A 260 9.98 -20.53 11.20
N ASN A 261 10.35 -20.25 12.44
CA ASN A 261 11.24 -21.10 13.24
C ASN A 261 10.49 -21.99 14.27
N GLY A 262 9.16 -21.90 14.33
CA GLY A 262 8.32 -22.69 15.25
C GLY A 262 8.25 -22.16 16.69
N VAL A 263 8.84 -21.01 17.03
CA VAL A 263 8.74 -20.43 18.38
C VAL A 263 7.30 -20.02 18.68
N MET A 264 6.53 -19.63 17.68
CA MET A 264 5.10 -19.27 17.82
C MET A 264 4.17 -20.46 18.09
N ASP A 265 4.70 -21.69 18.17
CA ASP A 265 3.99 -22.88 18.69
C ASP A 265 3.90 -22.93 20.22
N ARG A 266 4.61 -22.01 20.91
CA ARG A 266 4.72 -21.98 22.37
C ARG A 266 4.09 -20.69 22.94
N PRO A 267 3.77 -20.66 24.25
CA PRO A 267 3.27 -19.45 24.89
C PRO A 267 4.21 -18.26 24.66
N ILE A 268 3.65 -17.15 24.19
CA ILE A 268 4.48 -15.98 23.82
C ILE A 268 5.02 -15.26 25.04
N ARG A 269 4.37 -15.41 26.19
CA ARG A 269 4.81 -14.86 27.48
C ARG A 269 6.21 -15.35 27.87
N GLU A 270 6.60 -16.53 27.41
CA GLU A 270 7.93 -17.12 27.67
C GLU A 270 8.98 -16.67 26.65
N ASN A 271 8.57 -16.22 25.46
CA ASN A 271 9.46 -16.02 24.31
C ASN A 271 9.52 -14.57 23.80
N MET A 272 8.63 -13.70 24.27
CA MET A 272 8.47 -12.31 23.79
C MET A 272 9.73 -11.45 23.93
N HIS A 273 10.66 -11.81 24.82
CA HIS A 273 11.91 -11.09 25.05
C HIS A 273 13.09 -11.60 24.22
N THR A 274 12.92 -12.67 23.44
CA THR A 274 13.99 -13.21 22.60
C THR A 274 14.34 -12.25 21.46
N PRO A 275 15.58 -12.24 20.95
CA PRO A 275 15.96 -11.42 19.79
C PRO A 275 15.06 -11.61 18.57
N ALA A 276 14.58 -12.84 18.34
CA ALA A 276 13.66 -13.16 17.24
C ALA A 276 12.31 -12.45 17.38
N ALA A 277 11.73 -12.45 18.59
CA ALA A 277 10.49 -11.74 18.88
C ALA A 277 10.64 -10.21 18.84
N GLN A 278 11.88 -9.70 18.81
CA GLN A 278 12.18 -8.28 18.71
C GLN A 278 12.60 -7.85 17.28
N ALA A 279 12.69 -8.79 16.33
CA ALA A 279 13.21 -8.51 14.98
C ALA A 279 12.20 -7.78 14.07
N GLY A 280 10.90 -7.99 14.29
CA GLY A 280 9.84 -7.48 13.42
C GLY A 280 9.93 -8.01 11.99
N LEU A 281 9.49 -7.21 11.02
CA LEU A 281 9.67 -7.44 9.60
C LEU A 281 11.13 -7.11 9.21
N ALA A 282 12.04 -8.03 9.51
CA ALA A 282 13.46 -7.95 9.14
C ALA A 282 13.66 -7.77 7.63
N CYS A 283 14.84 -7.29 7.22
CA CYS A 283 15.19 -7.13 5.79
C CYS A 283 14.94 -8.43 5.02
N THR A 284 15.35 -9.57 5.59
CA THR A 284 15.20 -10.90 4.99
C THR A 284 13.75 -11.38 4.99
N ALA A 285 12.88 -10.89 5.85
CA ALA A 285 11.46 -11.25 5.83
C ALA A 285 10.75 -10.76 4.56
N CYS A 286 11.08 -9.55 4.09
CA CYS A 286 10.54 -9.02 2.83
C CYS A 286 11.35 -9.50 1.62
N HIS A 287 12.69 -9.39 1.69
CA HIS A 287 13.55 -9.61 0.52
C HIS A 287 13.81 -11.08 0.19
N SER A 288 13.40 -12.01 1.05
CA SER A 288 13.55 -13.46 0.78
C SER A 288 12.24 -14.14 0.38
N ILE A 289 11.18 -13.34 0.17
CA ILE A 289 9.97 -13.81 -0.49
C ILE A 289 10.34 -14.19 -1.92
N GLU A 290 10.13 -15.46 -2.25
CA GLU A 290 10.42 -16.04 -3.56
C GLU A 290 9.20 -15.88 -4.49
N ARG A 291 7.98 -15.99 -3.92
CA ARG A 291 6.71 -15.94 -4.65
C ARG A 291 5.63 -15.23 -3.83
N VAL A 292 4.85 -14.38 -4.47
CA VAL A 292 3.57 -13.86 -3.96
C VAL A 292 2.48 -14.65 -4.69
N LYS A 293 1.60 -15.32 -3.93
CA LYS A 293 0.65 -16.28 -4.52
C LYS A 293 -0.48 -15.57 -5.25
N ASP A 294 -1.10 -14.62 -4.55
CA ASP A 294 -2.32 -13.94 -4.98
C ASP A 294 -2.51 -12.64 -4.17
N THR A 295 -3.64 -11.96 -4.40
CA THR A 295 -4.04 -10.75 -3.68
C THR A 295 -5.17 -10.98 -2.69
N MET A 296 -5.32 -12.19 -2.10
CA MET A 296 -6.28 -12.45 -1.02
C MET A 296 -5.75 -11.99 0.36
N GLY A 297 -4.43 -11.89 0.53
CA GLY A 297 -3.80 -11.34 1.73
C GLY A 297 -3.38 -12.39 2.77
N ASN A 298 -3.46 -12.05 4.07
CA ASN A 298 -3.13 -12.94 5.21
C ASN A 298 -1.75 -13.65 5.15
N GLY A 299 -0.76 -12.99 4.57
CA GLY A 299 0.58 -13.55 4.39
C GLY A 299 0.69 -14.55 3.24
N GLY A 300 -0.15 -14.43 2.19
CA GLY A 300 -0.15 -15.28 0.99
C GLY A 300 1.13 -15.22 0.13
N TYR A 301 2.26 -15.63 0.70
CA TYR A 301 3.57 -15.66 0.07
C TYR A 301 4.36 -16.93 0.43
N THR A 302 5.39 -17.20 -0.36
CA THR A 302 6.37 -18.28 -0.09
C THR A 302 7.73 -17.64 0.14
N ILE A 303 8.32 -17.89 1.31
CA ILE A 303 9.67 -17.44 1.67
C ILE A 303 10.70 -18.56 1.43
N LYS A 304 11.92 -18.19 1.07
CA LYS A 304 13.01 -19.14 0.82
C LYS A 304 14.24 -18.80 1.65
N TYR A 305 14.84 -19.81 2.26
CA TYR A 305 16.19 -19.72 2.81
C TYR A 305 17.23 -19.78 1.67
N PRO A 306 18.00 -18.71 1.40
CA PRO A 306 18.90 -18.66 0.25
C PRO A 306 20.09 -19.63 0.42
N PRO A 307 20.48 -20.37 -0.63
CA PRO A 307 21.59 -21.35 -0.55
C PRO A 307 22.95 -20.80 -0.11
N LEU A 308 23.19 -19.50 -0.30
CA LEU A 308 24.46 -18.85 0.05
C LEU A 308 24.40 -18.08 1.37
N HIS A 309 23.32 -18.24 2.15
CA HIS A 309 23.14 -17.47 3.39
C HIS A 309 24.24 -17.76 4.42
N ASP A 310 24.59 -19.02 4.63
CA ASP A 310 25.60 -19.43 5.63
C ASP A 310 26.97 -18.77 5.39
N ILE A 311 27.33 -18.60 4.11
CA ILE A 311 28.57 -17.90 3.71
C ILE A 311 28.43 -16.40 3.98
N ALA A 312 27.24 -15.83 3.77
CA ALA A 312 26.97 -14.41 3.95
C ALA A 312 26.96 -13.98 5.44
N THR A 313 26.65 -14.89 6.35
CA THR A 313 26.52 -14.66 7.80
C THR A 313 27.62 -15.31 8.64
N THR A 314 28.59 -15.97 8.00
CA THR A 314 29.74 -16.57 8.69
C THR A 314 30.45 -15.61 9.65
N GLN A 315 30.83 -16.13 10.82
CA GLN A 315 31.63 -15.40 11.81
C GLN A 315 33.12 -15.32 11.43
N ASN A 316 33.57 -16.14 10.46
CA ASN A 316 34.94 -16.10 9.98
C ASN A 316 35.21 -14.78 9.23
N LYS A 317 36.04 -13.92 9.81
CA LYS A 317 36.36 -12.59 9.27
C LYS A 317 36.94 -12.63 7.85
N ILE A 318 37.73 -13.66 7.50
CA ILE A 318 38.37 -13.79 6.20
C ILE A 318 37.33 -14.16 5.15
N VAL A 319 36.56 -15.23 5.39
CA VAL A 319 35.49 -15.67 4.48
C VAL A 319 34.48 -14.56 4.25
N ARG A 320 34.11 -13.82 5.31
CA ARG A 320 33.20 -12.68 5.22
C ARG A 320 33.77 -11.52 4.39
N LYS A 321 35.06 -11.16 4.58
CA LYS A 321 35.72 -10.14 3.75
C LYS A 321 35.75 -10.55 2.28
N LEU A 322 36.08 -11.80 2.01
CA LEU A 322 36.10 -12.36 0.65
C LEU A 322 34.69 -12.33 0.04
N HIS A 323 33.68 -12.80 0.76
CA HIS A 323 32.28 -12.73 0.34
C HIS A 323 31.82 -11.31 -0.01
N ASN A 324 32.11 -10.34 0.87
CA ASN A 324 31.76 -8.94 0.63
C ASN A 324 32.50 -8.36 -0.59
N TYR A 325 33.76 -8.75 -0.80
CA TYR A 325 34.53 -8.34 -1.95
C TYR A 325 33.91 -8.87 -3.25
N ILE A 326 33.51 -10.15 -3.28
CA ILE A 326 32.82 -10.75 -4.43
C ILE A 326 31.53 -10.00 -4.75
N ILE A 327 30.69 -9.70 -3.75
CA ILE A 327 29.44 -8.97 -3.97
C ILE A 327 29.72 -7.59 -4.61
N ARG A 328 30.82 -6.93 -4.23
CA ARG A 328 31.21 -5.66 -4.85
C ARG A 328 31.69 -5.84 -6.28
N LEU A 329 32.39 -6.92 -6.58
CA LEU A 329 32.89 -7.24 -7.93
C LEU A 329 31.75 -7.61 -8.89
N ASP A 330 30.76 -8.37 -8.42
CA ASP A 330 29.55 -8.68 -9.17
C ASP A 330 28.31 -8.68 -8.25
N PRO A 331 27.57 -7.57 -8.18
CA PRO A 331 26.36 -7.46 -7.36
C PRO A 331 25.15 -8.21 -7.92
N GLU A 332 25.17 -8.70 -9.17
CA GLU A 332 23.98 -9.24 -9.84
C GLU A 332 23.39 -10.49 -9.14
N PRO A 333 24.19 -11.50 -8.73
CA PRO A 333 23.67 -12.65 -8.00
C PRO A 333 23.02 -12.25 -6.67
N HIS A 334 23.63 -11.32 -5.94
CA HIS A 334 23.06 -10.77 -4.71
C HIS A 334 21.71 -10.09 -4.97
N ARG A 335 21.63 -9.26 -6.02
CA ARG A 335 20.38 -8.58 -6.40
C ARG A 335 19.27 -9.56 -6.77
N ARG A 336 19.56 -10.62 -7.53
CA ARG A 336 18.55 -11.62 -7.94
C ARG A 336 18.05 -12.47 -6.77
N SER A 337 18.90 -12.70 -5.76
CA SER A 337 18.46 -13.34 -4.52
C SER A 337 17.38 -12.51 -3.80
N PHE A 338 17.61 -11.20 -3.65
CA PHE A 338 16.83 -10.35 -2.74
C PHE A 338 15.77 -9.45 -3.41
N ILE A 339 15.83 -9.26 -4.74
CA ILE A 339 14.92 -8.35 -5.48
C ILE A 339 14.33 -9.09 -6.68
N LYS A 340 13.16 -9.72 -6.45
CA LYS A 340 12.36 -10.36 -7.50
C LYS A 340 11.63 -9.32 -8.39
N PRO A 341 11.15 -9.70 -9.60
CA PRO A 341 10.38 -8.82 -10.47
C PRO A 341 9.15 -8.14 -9.81
N PHE A 342 8.40 -8.85 -8.96
CA PHE A 342 7.21 -8.28 -8.30
C PHE A 342 7.52 -7.12 -7.35
N HIS A 343 8.73 -7.06 -6.75
CA HIS A 343 9.19 -5.91 -5.96
C HIS A 343 9.30 -4.60 -6.77
N ARG A 344 9.18 -4.67 -8.10
CA ARG A 344 9.30 -3.50 -9.01
C ARG A 344 8.07 -3.35 -9.90
N LYS A 345 7.55 -4.45 -10.43
CA LYS A 345 6.44 -4.46 -11.39
C LYS A 345 5.08 -4.54 -10.69
N ASN A 346 4.91 -5.52 -9.79
CA ASN A 346 3.68 -5.83 -9.06
C ASN A 346 3.79 -5.40 -7.58
N THR A 347 4.21 -4.16 -7.35
CA THR A 347 4.53 -3.69 -5.99
C THR A 347 3.30 -3.59 -5.10
N ALA A 348 2.14 -3.25 -5.66
CA ALA A 348 0.91 -3.17 -4.90
C ALA A 348 0.40 -4.57 -4.51
N GLU A 349 0.48 -5.54 -5.43
CA GLU A 349 0.18 -6.94 -5.15
C GLU A 349 1.17 -7.55 -4.13
N PHE A 350 2.45 -7.15 -4.16
CA PHE A 350 3.38 -7.51 -3.10
C PHE A 350 2.93 -6.99 -1.73
N CYS A 351 2.52 -5.72 -1.66
CA CYS A 351 2.01 -5.13 -0.41
C CYS A 351 0.68 -5.74 0.05
N SER A 352 -0.15 -6.27 -0.85
CA SER A 352 -1.45 -6.85 -0.47
C SER A 352 -1.32 -8.08 0.42
N THR A 353 -0.17 -8.77 0.39
CA THR A 353 0.12 -9.91 1.28
C THR A 353 -0.12 -9.59 2.76
N CYS A 354 0.21 -8.37 3.20
CA CYS A 354 -0.01 -7.91 4.58
C CYS A 354 -1.02 -6.76 4.70
N HIS A 355 -1.29 -6.02 3.62
CA HIS A 355 -2.20 -4.86 3.60
C HIS A 355 -3.62 -5.17 3.08
N LYS A 356 -3.94 -6.45 3.00
CA LYS A 356 -5.30 -6.98 2.85
C LYS A 356 -5.45 -8.14 3.83
N VAL A 357 -6.47 -8.06 4.69
CA VAL A 357 -6.58 -8.94 5.85
C VAL A 357 -8.04 -9.31 6.09
N HIS A 358 -8.30 -10.60 6.25
CA HIS A 358 -9.58 -11.16 6.68
C HIS A 358 -9.40 -12.15 7.82
N LEU A 359 -10.43 -12.27 8.63
CA LEU A 359 -10.56 -13.32 9.64
C LEU A 359 -11.55 -14.36 9.13
N ASP A 360 -11.42 -15.59 9.57
CA ASP A 360 -12.38 -16.66 9.28
C ASP A 360 -12.43 -17.60 10.50
N GLN A 361 -13.24 -18.66 10.45
CA GLN A 361 -13.52 -19.57 11.58
C GLN A 361 -12.28 -19.99 12.38
N PRO A 362 -11.12 -20.37 11.79
CA PRO A 362 -9.93 -20.77 12.56
C PRO A 362 -9.36 -19.67 13.47
N VAL A 363 -9.67 -18.40 13.19
CA VAL A 363 -9.18 -17.25 13.94
C VAL A 363 -10.27 -16.67 14.82
N ASN A 364 -11.47 -16.46 14.30
CA ASN A 364 -12.54 -15.75 15.02
C ASN A 364 -13.66 -16.64 15.57
N ASN A 365 -13.62 -17.95 15.31
CA ASN A 365 -14.64 -18.93 15.68
C ASN A 365 -16.05 -18.53 15.24
N PHE A 366 -16.15 -17.79 14.13
CA PHE A 366 -17.40 -17.24 13.64
C PHE A 366 -17.55 -17.52 12.15
N ARG A 367 -17.04 -16.64 11.30
CA ARG A 367 -17.11 -16.74 9.83
C ARG A 367 -16.14 -15.78 9.19
N TRP A 368 -16.06 -15.81 7.86
CA TRP A 368 -15.28 -14.82 7.12
C TRP A 368 -15.73 -13.39 7.42
N PHE A 369 -14.77 -12.55 7.81
CA PHE A 369 -14.98 -11.15 8.15
C PHE A 369 -13.79 -10.32 7.64
N ARG A 370 -14.06 -9.27 6.87
CA ARG A 370 -12.99 -8.39 6.40
C ARG A 370 -12.45 -7.55 7.55
N GLY A 371 -11.18 -7.76 7.91
CA GLY A 371 -10.48 -6.93 8.88
C GLY A 371 -10.19 -5.54 8.31
N PHE A 372 -9.41 -5.48 7.24
CA PHE A 372 -9.23 -4.27 6.44
C PHE A 372 -8.74 -4.61 5.03
N ASN A 373 -8.92 -3.69 4.09
CA ASN A 373 -8.60 -3.92 2.68
C ASN A 373 -8.09 -2.64 2.02
N THR A 374 -6.79 -2.37 2.14
CA THR A 374 -6.21 -1.17 1.53
C THR A 374 -5.91 -1.38 0.04
N TYR A 375 -5.61 -2.62 -0.35
CA TYR A 375 -5.25 -2.95 -1.74
C TYR A 375 -6.41 -2.73 -2.70
N ASP A 376 -7.60 -3.32 -2.47
CA ASP A 376 -8.72 -3.18 -3.42
C ASP A 376 -9.27 -1.75 -3.45
N GLN A 377 -9.20 -1.05 -2.31
CA GLN A 377 -9.52 0.37 -2.22
C GLN A 377 -8.61 1.23 -3.11
N TRP A 378 -7.32 0.88 -3.19
CA TRP A 378 -6.38 1.51 -4.12
C TRP A 378 -6.60 1.06 -5.56
N GLN A 379 -6.77 -0.25 -5.78
CA GLN A 379 -6.95 -0.82 -7.10
C GLN A 379 -8.16 -0.18 -7.80
N THR A 380 -9.29 0.01 -7.12
CA THR A 380 -10.51 0.62 -7.70
C THR A 380 -10.54 2.15 -7.69
N SER A 381 -9.43 2.81 -7.32
CA SER A 381 -9.34 4.26 -7.21
C SER A 381 -8.89 4.94 -8.50
N GLY A 382 -9.03 6.27 -8.53
CA GLY A 382 -8.48 7.10 -9.61
C GLY A 382 -6.96 7.18 -9.53
N VAL A 383 -6.36 6.96 -8.35
CA VAL A 383 -4.91 7.04 -8.14
C VAL A 383 -4.16 5.87 -8.79
N SER A 384 -4.78 4.69 -8.87
CA SER A 384 -4.21 3.54 -9.60
C SER A 384 -4.36 3.66 -11.12
N HIS A 385 -5.19 4.59 -11.62
CA HIS A 385 -5.72 4.61 -12.99
C HIS A 385 -6.39 3.29 -13.40
N GLN A 386 -6.98 2.56 -12.45
CA GLN A 386 -7.74 1.33 -12.74
C GLN A 386 -9.21 1.44 -12.31
N GLY A 387 -9.62 2.57 -11.71
CA GLY A 387 -11.00 2.83 -11.31
C GLY A 387 -11.71 3.87 -12.18
N ALA A 388 -12.66 3.45 -13.01
CA ALA A 388 -13.42 4.28 -13.96
C ALA A 388 -14.39 5.29 -13.31
N LEU A 389 -14.75 5.09 -12.04
CA LEU A 389 -15.84 5.84 -11.38
C LEU A 389 -15.34 6.93 -10.42
N SER A 390 -14.07 7.29 -10.52
CA SER A 390 -13.42 8.22 -9.59
C SER A 390 -13.87 9.65 -9.86
N PHE A 391 -14.02 10.44 -8.78
CA PHE A 391 -14.34 11.85 -8.90
C PHE A 391 -13.15 12.62 -9.50
N TYR A 392 -11.94 12.34 -9.03
CA TYR A 392 -10.71 12.96 -9.51
C TYR A 392 -9.64 11.91 -9.86
N TYR A 393 -8.75 12.25 -10.79
CA TYR A 393 -7.59 11.45 -11.19
C TYR A 393 -6.32 12.30 -11.10
N PRO A 394 -5.20 11.77 -10.59
CA PRO A 394 -3.90 12.41 -10.75
C PRO A 394 -3.41 12.29 -12.20
N ASP A 395 -2.51 13.16 -12.62
CA ASP A 395 -1.95 13.14 -13.98
C ASP A 395 -1.28 11.81 -14.35
N GLN A 396 -0.70 11.12 -13.36
CA GLN A 396 -0.01 9.84 -13.53
C GLN A 396 -0.46 8.84 -12.47
N PRO A 397 -0.57 7.54 -12.81
CA PRO A 397 -0.89 6.52 -11.83
C PRO A 397 0.22 6.40 -10.78
N LYS A 398 -0.18 6.23 -9.52
CA LYS A 398 0.75 6.03 -8.40
C LYS A 398 0.55 4.65 -7.78
N LYS A 399 1.66 4.02 -7.39
CA LYS A 399 1.67 2.77 -6.61
C LYS A 399 1.93 3.06 -5.14
N CYS A 400 1.73 2.06 -4.27
CA CYS A 400 1.97 2.18 -2.83
C CYS A 400 3.36 2.76 -2.50
N ILE A 401 4.40 2.28 -3.20
CA ILE A 401 5.80 2.69 -2.99
C ILE A 401 6.10 4.12 -3.44
N ASP A 402 5.24 4.77 -4.22
CA ASP A 402 5.48 6.15 -4.65
C ASP A 402 5.12 7.15 -3.55
N CYS A 403 4.21 6.78 -2.66
CA CYS A 403 3.85 7.58 -1.48
C CYS A 403 4.52 7.08 -0.19
N HIS A 404 4.59 5.77 0.03
CA HIS A 404 5.07 5.19 1.29
C HIS A 404 6.57 4.85 1.30
N MET A 405 7.20 4.78 0.12
CA MET A 405 8.64 4.57 -0.05
C MET A 405 9.23 5.56 -1.07
N PRO A 406 9.04 6.89 -0.88
CA PRO A 406 9.44 7.89 -1.85
C PRO A 406 10.95 7.83 -2.11
N LEU A 407 11.39 8.32 -3.27
CA LEU A 407 12.82 8.42 -3.57
C LEU A 407 13.46 9.51 -2.70
N VAL A 408 14.46 9.13 -1.92
CA VAL A 408 15.23 10.04 -1.03
C VAL A 408 16.72 9.97 -1.35
N PRO A 409 17.48 11.07 -1.12
CA PRO A 409 18.94 11.06 -1.26
C PRO A 409 19.58 9.99 -0.39
N SER A 410 20.65 9.35 -0.88
CA SER A 410 21.41 8.35 -0.14
C SER A 410 22.80 8.14 -0.71
N LYS A 411 23.74 7.76 0.16
CA LYS A 411 25.12 7.38 -0.18
C LYS A 411 25.32 5.86 -0.25
N ASP A 412 24.26 5.08 -0.09
CA ASP A 412 24.30 3.62 -0.17
C ASP A 412 24.82 3.15 -1.54
N ALA A 413 25.58 2.05 -1.56
CA ALA A 413 26.15 1.47 -2.78
C ALA A 413 25.09 0.99 -3.79
N ALA A 414 23.86 0.78 -3.31
CA ALA A 414 22.69 0.42 -4.12
C ALA A 414 21.92 1.64 -4.66
N SER A 415 22.33 2.87 -4.30
CA SER A 415 21.69 4.09 -4.77
C SER A 415 21.76 4.22 -6.29
N LYS A 416 20.67 4.71 -6.88
CA LYS A 416 20.56 4.99 -8.32
C LYS A 416 20.47 6.50 -8.48
N ARG A 417 21.45 7.10 -9.15
CA ARG A 417 21.55 8.57 -9.31
C ARG A 417 21.50 9.28 -7.95
N GLY A 418 22.20 8.73 -6.95
CA GLY A 418 22.25 9.27 -5.58
C GLY A 418 20.97 9.16 -4.78
N LYS A 419 19.99 8.33 -5.21
CA LYS A 419 18.71 8.14 -4.51
C LYS A 419 18.40 6.66 -4.27
N ILE A 420 17.69 6.39 -3.17
CA ILE A 420 17.08 5.09 -2.84
C ILE A 420 15.60 5.27 -2.55
N ARG A 421 14.83 4.17 -2.59
CA ARG A 421 13.44 4.18 -2.09
C ARG A 421 13.49 4.16 -0.57
N SER A 422 12.83 5.11 0.08
CA SER A 422 12.84 5.24 1.54
C SER A 422 12.28 3.99 2.21
N HIS A 423 12.95 3.50 3.24
CA HIS A 423 12.49 2.39 4.09
C HIS A 423 11.96 2.88 5.43
N ARG A 424 11.59 4.17 5.52
CA ARG A 424 10.86 4.71 6.68
C ARG A 424 9.40 4.25 6.72
N PHE A 425 8.87 3.78 5.58
CA PHE A 425 7.48 3.35 5.40
C PHE A 425 6.49 4.37 5.98
N VAL A 426 6.66 5.64 5.60
CA VAL A 426 5.89 6.75 6.17
C VAL A 426 4.40 6.49 5.98
N GLY A 427 3.67 6.58 7.08
CA GLY A 427 2.23 6.40 7.19
C GLY A 427 1.78 7.09 8.47
N ALA A 428 0.60 6.80 8.99
CA ALA A 428 0.07 7.55 10.13
C ALA A 428 0.56 7.06 11.52
N ASN A 429 1.77 6.53 11.71
CA ASN A 429 2.18 5.96 13.01
C ASN A 429 3.09 6.90 13.81
N THR A 430 2.50 7.82 14.57
CA THR A 430 3.24 8.74 15.46
C THR A 430 3.62 8.12 16.81
N ALA A 431 2.86 7.12 17.27
CA ALA A 431 3.04 6.53 18.60
C ALA A 431 4.34 5.72 18.73
N LEU A 432 4.66 4.88 17.75
CA LEU A 432 5.87 4.04 17.80
C LEU A 432 7.17 4.85 17.82
N PRO A 433 7.42 5.84 16.94
CA PRO A 433 8.62 6.65 17.03
C PRO A 433 8.65 7.50 18.31
N TYR A 434 7.50 7.96 18.81
CA TYR A 434 7.41 8.69 20.08
C TYR A 434 7.89 7.85 21.28
N VAL A 435 7.30 6.66 21.50
CA VAL A 435 7.67 5.82 22.66
C VAL A 435 9.07 5.23 22.57
N ASN A 436 9.66 5.19 21.38
CA ASN A 436 11.03 4.76 21.15
C ASN A 436 12.05 5.91 21.04
N LYS A 437 11.62 7.17 21.21
CA LYS A 437 12.46 8.37 21.11
C LYS A 437 13.22 8.45 19.77
N HIS A 438 12.51 8.32 18.66
CA HIS A 438 13.02 8.44 17.29
C HIS A 438 12.50 9.73 16.62
N PRO A 439 13.15 10.89 16.86
CA PRO A 439 12.65 12.18 16.42
C PRO A 439 12.55 12.29 14.89
N ASP A 440 13.53 11.80 14.14
CA ASP A 440 13.54 11.87 12.67
C ASP A 440 12.35 11.13 12.04
N GLN A 441 12.03 9.95 12.57
CA GLN A 441 10.87 9.19 12.10
C GLN A 441 9.55 9.85 12.52
N LEU A 442 9.49 10.41 13.74
CA LEU A 442 8.31 11.15 14.21
C LEU A 442 8.06 12.38 13.33
N GLU A 443 9.09 13.16 13.03
CA GLU A 443 9.03 14.31 12.14
C GLU A 443 8.58 13.90 10.74
N ALA A 444 9.19 12.86 10.15
CA ALA A 444 8.81 12.38 8.82
C ALA A 444 7.34 11.94 8.75
N VAL A 445 6.81 11.31 9.81
CA VAL A 445 5.39 10.91 9.91
C VAL A 445 4.48 12.12 10.12
N THR A 446 4.85 13.08 10.97
CA THR A 446 4.08 14.30 11.21
C THR A 446 3.99 15.14 9.93
N ASN A 447 5.11 15.36 9.24
CA ASN A 447 5.15 16.04 7.95
C ASN A 447 4.27 15.31 6.91
N PHE A 448 4.31 13.98 6.89
CA PHE A 448 3.45 13.20 5.97
C PHE A 448 1.95 13.40 6.23
N LEU A 449 1.54 13.56 7.50
CA LEU A 449 0.16 13.81 7.91
C LEU A 449 -0.31 15.24 7.60
N GLN A 450 0.62 16.21 7.60
CA GLN A 450 0.37 17.64 7.36
C GLN A 450 0.58 18.09 5.90
N ASP A 451 0.88 17.13 5.00
CA ASP A 451 1.18 17.36 3.57
C ASP A 451 -0.09 17.55 2.71
N ASP A 452 -1.13 18.20 3.24
CA ASP A 452 -2.41 18.51 2.57
C ASP A 452 -3.08 17.33 1.83
N LYS A 453 -2.75 16.09 2.21
CA LYS A 453 -3.35 14.89 1.61
C LYS A 453 -4.83 14.75 1.98
N VAL A 454 -5.18 15.27 3.16
CA VAL A 454 -6.55 15.46 3.63
C VAL A 454 -6.66 16.89 4.11
N THR A 455 -7.62 17.65 3.58
CA THR A 455 -7.84 19.03 3.98
C THR A 455 -9.26 19.24 4.46
N ILE A 456 -9.45 20.31 5.24
CA ILE A 456 -10.77 20.75 5.68
C ILE A 456 -11.11 22.12 5.11
N ASP A 457 -12.41 22.45 5.09
CA ASP A 457 -12.93 23.72 4.62
C ASP A 457 -14.22 24.06 5.39
N ILE A 458 -14.20 25.12 6.18
CA ILE A 458 -15.41 25.69 6.79
C ILE A 458 -16.20 26.35 5.67
N PHE A 459 -17.14 25.58 5.11
CA PHE A 459 -17.63 25.85 3.78
C PHE A 459 -18.92 26.66 3.77
N ALA A 460 -19.97 26.17 4.44
CA ALA A 460 -21.30 26.76 4.33
C ALA A 460 -21.90 27.10 5.69
N LEU A 461 -22.59 28.24 5.73
CA LEU A 461 -23.51 28.62 6.79
C LEU A 461 -24.93 28.44 6.26
N VAL A 462 -25.75 27.68 6.98
CA VAL A 462 -27.12 27.39 6.61
C VAL A 462 -28.08 27.90 7.69
N ASN A 463 -29.00 28.76 7.28
CA ASN A 463 -30.09 29.28 8.11
C ASN A 463 -31.42 28.97 7.40
N GLY A 464 -32.22 28.07 7.97
CA GLY A 464 -33.38 27.49 7.30
C GLY A 464 -33.02 26.86 5.95
N ASN A 465 -33.63 27.38 4.86
CA ASN A 465 -33.36 26.94 3.48
C ASN A 465 -32.27 27.76 2.76
N LYS A 466 -31.72 28.80 3.41
CA LYS A 466 -30.72 29.68 2.81
C LYS A 466 -29.32 29.14 3.08
N ILE A 467 -28.57 28.90 2.02
CA ILE A 467 -27.16 28.47 2.08
C ILE A 467 -26.28 29.64 1.69
N ILE A 468 -25.42 30.07 2.61
CA ILE A 468 -24.37 31.07 2.41
C ILE A 468 -23.04 30.34 2.29
N ALA A 469 -22.51 30.27 1.07
CA ALA A 469 -21.25 29.59 0.79
C ALA A 469 -20.57 30.14 -0.47
N PRO A 470 -19.22 30.14 -0.52
CA PRO A 470 -18.33 29.76 0.58
C PRO A 470 -18.23 30.88 1.65
N ILE A 471 -18.25 30.52 2.94
CA ILE A 471 -18.34 31.49 4.07
C ILE A 471 -17.31 32.62 3.93
N LYS A 472 -16.04 32.30 3.70
CA LYS A 472 -14.95 33.29 3.63
C LYS A 472 -15.10 34.31 2.50
N GLN A 473 -15.74 33.89 1.42
CA GLN A 473 -16.03 34.74 0.27
C GLN A 473 -17.40 35.41 0.35
N SER A 474 -18.22 35.06 1.32
CA SER A 474 -19.46 35.76 1.61
C SER A 474 -19.24 36.79 2.73
N ASN A 475 -20.04 37.84 2.75
CA ASN A 475 -20.23 38.64 3.96
C ASN A 475 -21.22 37.92 4.89
N ALA A 476 -20.82 36.74 5.40
CA ALA A 476 -21.66 35.92 6.26
C ALA A 476 -22.03 36.70 7.52
N LYS A 477 -23.34 36.90 7.70
CA LYS A 477 -23.94 37.69 8.78
C LYS A 477 -24.99 36.85 9.48
N VAL A 478 -25.08 36.97 10.79
CA VAL A 478 -26.06 36.30 11.65
C VAL A 478 -26.60 37.27 12.69
N LEU A 479 -27.78 36.99 13.22
CA LEU A 479 -28.38 37.75 14.32
C LEU A 479 -28.09 37.09 15.67
N PRO A 480 -28.07 37.85 16.77
CA PRO A 480 -28.17 37.27 18.12
C PRO A 480 -29.42 36.38 18.24
N GLY A 481 -29.33 35.28 18.98
CA GLY A 481 -30.42 34.32 19.17
C GLY A 481 -30.67 33.38 17.98
N GLU A 482 -30.07 33.63 16.81
CA GLU A 482 -30.25 32.75 15.64
C GLU A 482 -29.69 31.35 15.86
N ASP A 483 -30.37 30.37 15.30
CA ASP A 483 -29.93 28.99 15.30
C ASP A 483 -29.49 28.57 13.90
N ILE A 484 -28.16 28.50 13.73
CA ILE A 484 -27.50 28.30 12.44
C ILE A 484 -26.81 26.94 12.37
N ARG A 485 -26.58 26.49 11.14
CA ARG A 485 -25.79 25.28 10.87
C ARG A 485 -24.51 25.64 10.11
N ILE A 486 -23.38 25.16 10.60
CA ILE A 486 -22.08 25.26 9.95
C ILE A 486 -21.72 23.90 9.35
N ASP A 487 -21.50 23.89 8.03
CA ASP A 487 -21.04 22.71 7.32
C ASP A 487 -19.53 22.81 7.06
N VAL A 488 -18.79 21.85 7.60
CA VAL A 488 -17.35 21.69 7.38
C VAL A 488 -17.13 20.53 6.43
N VAL A 489 -16.45 20.78 5.32
CA VAL A 489 -16.09 19.76 4.33
C VAL A 489 -14.72 19.20 4.67
N VAL A 490 -14.60 17.87 4.75
CA VAL A 490 -13.32 17.16 4.87
C VAL A 490 -13.10 16.39 3.59
N ARG A 491 -11.94 16.55 2.95
CA ARG A 491 -11.69 16.00 1.60
C ARG A 491 -10.33 15.35 1.45
N THR A 492 -10.27 14.28 0.68
CA THR A 492 -9.01 13.61 0.32
C THR A 492 -8.49 14.17 -1.00
N ARG A 493 -7.25 14.64 -1.02
CA ARG A 493 -6.57 15.16 -2.22
C ARG A 493 -5.44 14.23 -2.69
N GLY A 494 -4.70 13.67 -1.73
CA GLY A 494 -3.47 12.90 -1.97
C GLY A 494 -3.52 11.46 -1.48
N VAL A 495 -4.71 10.92 -1.20
CA VAL A 495 -4.89 9.57 -0.63
C VAL A 495 -5.33 8.59 -1.72
N GLY A 496 -4.57 7.51 -1.90
CA GLY A 496 -4.84 6.48 -2.91
C GLY A 496 -5.76 5.35 -2.45
N HIS A 497 -6.12 5.29 -1.17
CA HIS A 497 -7.06 4.34 -0.58
C HIS A 497 -8.07 5.11 0.29
N HIS A 498 -8.97 4.45 1.02
CA HIS A 498 -9.88 5.20 1.89
C HIS A 498 -9.11 5.89 3.02
N PHE A 499 -9.55 7.07 3.41
CA PHE A 499 -9.06 7.78 4.57
C PHE A 499 -10.04 7.67 5.75
N PRO A 500 -9.60 7.23 6.94
CA PRO A 500 -8.37 6.48 7.17
C PRO A 500 -8.44 5.04 6.63
N ALA A 501 -7.30 4.36 6.57
CA ALA A 501 -7.18 2.94 6.24
C ALA A 501 -6.40 2.16 7.30
N GLY A 502 -6.36 0.83 7.15
CA GLY A 502 -5.74 -0.08 8.10
C GLY A 502 -6.67 -0.35 9.29
N THR A 503 -6.11 -0.36 10.50
CA THR A 503 -6.81 -0.73 11.73
C THR A 503 -7.50 0.47 12.36
N ILE A 504 -8.45 1.04 11.63
CA ILE A 504 -9.13 2.30 11.94
C ILE A 504 -10.07 2.23 13.16
N ASP A 505 -10.24 1.05 13.75
CA ASP A 505 -10.85 0.83 15.07
C ASP A 505 -9.94 1.26 16.23
N ALA A 506 -8.64 1.43 15.95
CA ALA A 506 -7.62 1.55 16.97
C ALA A 506 -7.12 2.96 17.20
N PHE A 507 -7.48 3.96 16.40
CA PHE A 507 -6.93 5.32 16.46
C PHE A 507 -8.04 6.35 16.66
N ASP A 508 -7.68 7.54 17.16
CA ASP A 508 -8.61 8.66 17.19
C ASP A 508 -8.30 9.58 16.01
N ILE A 509 -9.28 9.76 15.13
CA ILE A 509 -9.29 10.79 14.10
C ILE A 509 -10.62 11.49 14.21
N TRP A 510 -10.60 12.79 14.52
CA TRP A 510 -11.83 13.52 14.75
C TRP A 510 -11.74 14.94 14.21
N LEU A 511 -12.91 15.45 13.82
CA LEU A 511 -13.07 16.85 13.46
C LEU A 511 -13.54 17.62 14.70
N GLU A 512 -12.72 18.58 15.10
CA GLU A 512 -13.02 19.54 16.16
C GLU A 512 -13.52 20.84 15.51
N LEU A 513 -14.56 21.44 16.10
CA LEU A 513 -15.01 22.79 15.78
C LEU A 513 -15.13 23.59 17.07
N LYS A 514 -14.48 24.76 17.09
CA LYS A 514 -14.54 25.74 18.16
C LYS A 514 -14.99 27.08 17.60
N ALA A 515 -15.93 27.74 18.26
CA ALA A 515 -16.34 29.10 17.98
C ALA A 515 -16.07 29.99 19.19
N THR A 516 -15.43 31.13 18.96
CA THR A 516 -15.16 32.15 19.97
C THR A 516 -15.63 33.51 19.48
N ASP A 517 -16.17 34.34 20.37
CA ASP A 517 -16.42 35.74 20.04
C ASP A 517 -15.11 36.58 20.06
N GLU A 518 -15.22 37.87 19.78
CA GLU A 518 -14.08 38.79 19.74
C GLU A 518 -13.44 39.07 21.11
N ASP A 519 -14.20 38.86 22.19
CA ASP A 519 -13.73 38.98 23.57
C ASP A 519 -13.06 37.68 24.07
N GLY A 520 -13.06 36.63 23.24
CA GLY A 520 -12.44 35.33 23.53
C GLY A 520 -13.36 34.36 24.29
N LYS A 521 -14.63 34.72 24.52
CA LYS A 521 -15.64 33.81 25.11
C LYS A 521 -15.88 32.66 24.14
N ILE A 522 -15.83 31.43 24.67
CA ILE A 522 -16.14 30.25 23.87
C ILE A 522 -17.66 30.09 23.83
N ILE A 523 -18.24 30.26 22.65
CA ILE A 523 -19.70 30.12 22.43
C ILE A 523 -20.07 28.72 21.96
N PHE A 524 -19.10 27.99 21.39
CA PHE A 524 -19.29 26.61 20.95
C PHE A 524 -17.98 25.85 20.91
N TRP A 525 -18.03 24.60 21.33
CA TRP A 525 -16.93 23.66 21.21
C TRP A 525 -17.46 22.23 21.11
N ASN A 526 -17.05 21.52 20.08
CA ASN A 526 -17.26 20.08 19.89
C ASN A 526 -15.92 19.45 19.50
N GLY A 527 -15.60 18.27 20.06
CA GLY A 527 -14.33 17.60 19.77
C GLY A 527 -13.15 17.97 20.67
N MET A 528 -13.40 18.54 21.84
CA MET A 528 -12.37 18.80 22.85
C MET A 528 -11.83 17.49 23.47
N ILE A 529 -10.64 17.56 24.06
CA ILE A 529 -10.13 16.46 24.90
C ILE A 529 -10.82 16.55 26.27
N ASP A 530 -11.48 15.47 26.66
CA ASP A 530 -12.12 15.30 27.98
C ASP A 530 -11.04 14.96 29.02
N ALA A 531 -10.33 15.99 29.46
CA ALA A 531 -9.35 15.94 30.52
C ALA A 531 -9.26 17.29 31.24
N LYS A 532 -8.96 17.29 32.54
CA LYS A 532 -8.78 18.51 33.34
C LYS A 532 -7.74 19.47 32.77
N ASP A 533 -6.71 18.94 32.12
CA ASP A 533 -5.64 19.72 31.49
C ASP A 533 -5.88 19.98 29.99
N GLY A 534 -6.95 19.41 29.41
CA GLY A 534 -7.28 19.47 27.99
C GLY A 534 -6.24 18.82 27.06
N LYS A 535 -5.30 18.02 27.60
CA LYS A 535 -4.12 17.53 26.84
C LYS A 535 -3.97 16.02 26.84
N ASN A 536 -4.45 15.32 27.87
CA ASN A 536 -4.30 13.86 27.98
C ASN A 536 -5.57 13.17 28.47
N GLY A 537 -6.44 12.81 27.54
CA GLY A 537 -7.69 12.13 27.86
C GLY A 537 -8.40 11.51 26.66
N PRO A 538 -9.56 10.87 26.89
CA PRO A 538 -10.47 10.53 25.81
C PRO A 538 -10.88 11.79 25.03
N VAL A 539 -11.21 11.60 23.75
CA VAL A 539 -11.83 12.67 22.95
C VAL A 539 -13.31 12.73 23.34
N ASP A 540 -13.88 13.93 23.33
CA ASP A 540 -15.32 14.18 23.43
C ASP A 540 -16.12 13.10 22.67
N PRO A 541 -16.98 12.32 23.35
CA PRO A 541 -17.71 11.23 22.71
C PRO A 541 -18.73 11.73 21.67
N ASN A 542 -19.15 13.00 21.73
CA ASN A 542 -20.00 13.66 20.73
C ASN A 542 -19.22 14.20 19.53
N ALA A 543 -17.89 14.08 19.50
CA ALA A 543 -17.08 14.51 18.35
C ALA A 543 -17.47 13.76 17.07
N HIS A 544 -17.13 14.34 15.93
CA HIS A 544 -17.23 13.65 14.65
C HIS A 544 -16.00 12.77 14.43
N PHE A 545 -16.16 11.44 14.41
CA PHE A 545 -15.04 10.51 14.26
C PHE A 545 -14.95 9.85 12.88
N TYR A 546 -13.73 9.80 12.34
CA TYR A 546 -13.36 8.93 11.21
C TYR A 546 -12.76 7.62 11.73
N LYS A 547 -13.61 6.64 12.05
CA LYS A 547 -13.20 5.33 12.59
C LYS A 547 -14.15 4.20 12.21
N SER A 548 -13.77 2.97 12.55
CA SER A 548 -14.68 1.82 12.57
C SER A 548 -15.02 1.47 14.01
N HIS A 549 -16.30 1.37 14.34
CA HIS A 549 -16.76 0.94 15.66
C HIS A 549 -17.22 -0.51 15.59
N LEU A 550 -16.32 -1.43 15.94
CA LEU A 550 -16.58 -2.87 15.93
C LEU A 550 -17.20 -3.30 17.26
N ILE A 551 -18.14 -4.24 17.20
CA ILE A 551 -18.78 -4.82 18.38
C ILE A 551 -18.66 -6.34 18.41
N ASP A 552 -18.61 -6.88 19.64
CA ASP A 552 -18.56 -8.30 19.94
C ASP A 552 -19.96 -8.94 19.97
N GLU A 553 -20.03 -10.23 20.31
CA GLU A 553 -21.27 -11.01 20.34
C GLU A 553 -22.33 -10.49 21.32
N ARG A 554 -21.92 -9.74 22.34
CA ARG A 554 -22.82 -9.11 23.32
C ARG A 554 -23.01 -7.61 23.06
N GLY A 555 -22.54 -7.10 21.93
CA GLY A 555 -22.64 -5.69 21.58
C GLY A 555 -21.64 -4.79 22.31
N ASN A 556 -20.63 -5.34 22.98
CA ASN A 556 -19.57 -4.54 23.60
C ASN A 556 -18.61 -4.03 22.53
N HIS A 557 -18.04 -2.86 22.74
CA HIS A 557 -17.05 -2.28 21.84
C HIS A 557 -15.72 -3.07 21.87
N ILE A 558 -15.17 -3.37 20.69
CA ILE A 558 -13.83 -3.94 20.52
C ILE A 558 -12.78 -2.85 20.79
N ASN A 559 -12.26 -2.80 22.02
CA ASN A 559 -11.35 -1.75 22.49
C ASN A 559 -9.93 -2.25 22.80
N LYS A 560 -9.69 -3.56 22.81
CA LYS A 560 -8.40 -4.21 23.14
C LYS A 560 -7.66 -4.74 21.91
N ARG A 561 -8.02 -4.24 20.71
CA ARG A 561 -7.59 -4.84 19.43
C ARG A 561 -7.92 -6.33 19.30
N ASN A 562 -8.95 -6.79 20.00
CA ASN A 562 -9.42 -8.16 19.99
C ASN A 562 -10.29 -8.48 18.77
N ALA A 563 -9.71 -8.32 17.57
CA ALA A 563 -10.43 -8.45 16.30
C ALA A 563 -11.08 -9.83 16.11
N TRP A 564 -10.55 -10.89 16.72
CA TRP A 564 -11.14 -12.24 16.68
C TRP A 564 -12.52 -12.33 17.35
N ALA A 565 -12.84 -11.42 18.28
CA ALA A 565 -14.13 -11.39 18.95
C ALA A 565 -15.16 -10.52 18.20
N ALA A 566 -14.74 -9.76 17.18
CA ALA A 566 -15.65 -8.91 16.42
C ALA A 566 -16.70 -9.77 15.69
N ARG A 567 -17.96 -9.34 15.75
CA ARG A 567 -19.09 -9.96 15.02
C ARG A 567 -19.61 -9.07 13.91
N THR A 568 -19.66 -7.78 14.16
CA THR A 568 -20.16 -6.81 13.19
C THR A 568 -19.62 -5.40 13.46
N THR A 569 -19.84 -4.53 12.50
CA THR A 569 -19.47 -3.12 12.54
C THR A 569 -20.71 -2.30 12.82
N LEU A 570 -20.73 -1.56 13.92
CA LEU A 570 -21.85 -0.66 14.25
C LEU A 570 -21.92 0.53 13.28
N TYR A 571 -20.76 1.09 12.95
CA TYR A 571 -20.55 2.03 11.84
C TYR A 571 -19.09 2.06 11.42
N SER A 572 -18.84 2.44 10.17
CA SER A 572 -17.51 2.75 9.66
C SER A 572 -17.58 4.04 8.87
N ARG A 573 -16.78 5.04 9.26
CA ARG A 573 -16.72 6.34 8.60
C ARG A 573 -15.33 6.54 8.01
N THR A 574 -15.27 6.49 6.69
CA THR A 574 -14.06 6.73 5.89
C THR A 574 -14.42 7.59 4.68
N ILE A 575 -13.43 8.18 4.01
CA ILE A 575 -13.56 9.00 2.81
C ILE A 575 -12.78 8.31 1.68
N PRO A 576 -13.41 7.89 0.56
CA PRO A 576 -12.72 7.31 -0.57
C PRO A 576 -11.71 8.26 -1.23
N PRO A 577 -10.74 7.75 -2.02
CA PRO A 577 -9.83 8.58 -2.82
C PRO A 577 -10.54 9.63 -3.67
N GLY A 578 -10.06 10.87 -3.59
CA GLY A 578 -10.63 11.99 -4.35
C GLY A 578 -12.08 12.33 -3.97
N ALA A 579 -12.54 11.95 -2.78
CA ALA A 579 -13.88 12.27 -2.31
C ALA A 579 -13.86 13.19 -1.08
N ALA A 580 -15.06 13.51 -0.58
CA ALA A 580 -15.26 14.35 0.58
C ALA A 580 -16.35 13.80 1.53
N ASP A 581 -16.40 14.32 2.75
CA ASP A 581 -17.50 14.21 3.71
C ASP A 581 -17.92 15.61 4.17
N THR A 582 -19.17 15.78 4.59
CA THR A 582 -19.75 17.07 5.01
C THR A 582 -20.27 16.97 6.44
N VAL A 583 -19.54 17.53 7.39
CA VAL A 583 -19.87 17.48 8.81
C VAL A 583 -20.69 18.71 9.19
N ARG A 584 -21.84 18.51 9.84
CA ARG A 584 -22.77 19.58 10.22
C ARG A 584 -22.67 19.86 11.72
N TYR A 585 -22.50 21.12 12.09
CA TYR A 585 -22.52 21.60 13.46
C TYR A 585 -23.67 22.59 13.64
N ARG A 586 -24.50 22.41 14.65
CA ARG A 586 -25.62 23.32 14.97
C ARG A 586 -25.18 24.26 16.08
N LEU A 587 -25.28 25.56 15.82
CA LEU A 587 -24.82 26.62 16.70
C LEU A 587 -25.96 27.60 16.94
N THR A 588 -26.31 27.80 18.21
CA THR A 588 -27.18 28.90 18.64
C THR A 588 -26.32 30.09 19.01
N ILE A 589 -26.53 31.24 18.36
CA ILE A 589 -25.80 32.48 18.63
C ILE A 589 -26.29 33.06 19.96
N PRO A 590 -25.43 33.27 20.97
CA PRO A 590 -25.85 33.89 22.23
C PRO A 590 -26.37 35.32 22.02
N GLU A 591 -27.36 35.73 22.81
CA GLU A 591 -27.93 37.10 22.79
C GLU A 591 -26.89 38.17 23.14
N ASP A 592 -25.95 37.82 24.02
CA ASP A 592 -24.88 38.69 24.51
C ASP A 592 -23.58 38.56 23.70
N CYS A 593 -23.65 37.98 22.49
CA CYS A 593 -22.46 37.74 21.68
C CYS A 593 -21.92 39.04 21.05
N SER A 594 -20.61 39.23 21.11
CA SER A 594 -19.90 40.39 20.56
C SER A 594 -19.95 40.44 19.03
N LYS A 595 -19.44 41.49 18.38
CA LYS A 595 -19.72 41.80 16.95
C LYS A 595 -19.22 40.76 15.96
N ARG A 596 -18.35 39.84 16.36
CA ARG A 596 -17.73 38.85 15.48
C ARG A 596 -17.54 37.52 16.17
N ILE A 597 -17.80 36.46 15.42
CA ILE A 597 -17.50 35.07 15.80
C ILE A 597 -16.36 34.56 14.91
N THR A 598 -15.35 33.97 15.53
CA THR A 598 -14.29 33.23 14.86
C THR A 598 -14.56 31.73 15.01
N LEU A 599 -14.73 31.05 13.88
CA LEU A 599 -14.81 29.60 13.78
C LEU A 599 -13.42 29.04 13.50
N GLN A 600 -12.99 28.05 14.27
CA GLN A 600 -11.78 27.27 14.03
C GLN A 600 -12.15 25.79 13.96
N ALA A 601 -11.85 25.16 12.83
CA ALA A 601 -11.97 23.72 12.65
C ALA A 601 -10.58 23.09 12.60
N LYS A 602 -10.43 21.90 13.19
CA LYS A 602 -9.19 21.10 13.16
C LYS A 602 -9.51 19.64 12.90
N LEU A 603 -8.81 19.03 11.95
CA LEU A 603 -8.79 17.59 11.79
C LEU A 603 -7.62 17.03 12.60
N ASN A 604 -7.95 16.43 13.73
CA ASN A 604 -6.98 15.92 14.68
C ASN A 604 -6.72 14.43 14.47
N TYR A 605 -5.49 14.01 14.76
CA TYR A 605 -5.04 12.63 14.64
C TYR A 605 -4.23 12.18 15.86
N ARG A 606 -4.59 11.03 16.46
CA ARG A 606 -3.82 10.36 17.51
C ARG A 606 -3.68 8.87 17.22
N LYS A 607 -2.43 8.42 17.04
CA LYS A 607 -2.13 6.99 16.84
C LYS A 607 -2.22 6.23 18.16
N PHE A 608 -3.05 5.20 18.11
CA PHE A 608 -3.63 4.45 19.22
C PHE A 608 -4.53 5.33 20.07
N ASN A 609 -5.80 4.95 20.16
CA ASN A 609 -6.77 5.67 20.96
C ASN A 609 -6.38 5.61 22.44
N TRP A 610 -6.93 6.55 23.21
CA TRP A 610 -6.56 6.72 24.62
C TRP A 610 -6.78 5.42 25.41
N TRP A 611 -7.97 4.83 25.34
CA TRP A 611 -8.32 3.63 26.12
C TRP A 611 -7.39 2.44 25.82
N LEU A 612 -7.12 2.18 24.53
CA LEU A 612 -6.23 1.11 24.09
C LEU A 612 -4.80 1.31 24.60
N THR A 613 -4.34 2.56 24.70
CA THR A 613 -3.02 2.90 25.25
C THR A 613 -2.96 2.66 26.75
N GLN A 614 -3.98 3.07 27.50
CA GLN A 614 -4.09 2.79 28.93
C GLN A 614 -4.06 1.27 29.18
N TRP A 615 -4.89 0.52 28.46
CA TRP A 615 -4.98 -0.94 28.60
C TRP A 615 -3.69 -1.66 28.18
N SER A 616 -3.04 -1.23 27.11
CA SER A 616 -1.83 -1.89 26.62
C SER A 616 -0.65 -1.77 27.59
N TYR A 617 -0.52 -0.64 28.28
CA TYR A 617 0.58 -0.39 29.22
C TYR A 617 0.27 -0.88 30.64
N ALA A 618 -0.92 -0.60 31.17
CA ALA A 618 -1.24 -0.82 32.57
C ALA A 618 -2.53 -1.62 32.82
N GLY A 619 -3.14 -2.19 31.77
CA GLY A 619 -4.38 -2.94 31.88
C GLY A 619 -4.26 -4.21 32.73
N VAL A 620 -4.95 -4.23 33.86
CA VAL A 620 -5.19 -5.39 34.73
C VAL A 620 -6.69 -5.57 34.96
N ARG A 621 -7.15 -6.80 35.21
CA ARG A 621 -8.57 -7.03 35.55
C ARG A 621 -8.91 -6.34 36.87
N ASP A 622 -10.10 -5.78 36.94
CA ASP A 622 -10.65 -5.24 38.18
C ASP A 622 -10.90 -6.40 39.17
N PRO A 623 -10.16 -6.49 40.30
CA PRO A 623 -10.32 -7.59 41.25
C PRO A 623 -11.69 -7.57 41.94
N ASN A 624 -12.38 -6.42 41.95
CA ASN A 624 -13.71 -6.29 42.57
C ASN A 624 -14.84 -6.70 41.62
N HIS A 625 -14.56 -6.83 40.32
CA HIS A 625 -15.52 -7.33 39.36
C HIS A 625 -15.31 -8.83 39.19
N THR A 626 -16.03 -9.65 39.96
CA THR A 626 -15.87 -11.12 39.95
C THR A 626 -16.87 -11.85 39.05
N ASN A 627 -18.03 -11.24 38.76
CA ASN A 627 -19.12 -11.86 37.99
C ASN A 627 -19.08 -11.60 36.47
N PHE A 628 -17.88 -11.49 35.89
CA PHE A 628 -17.73 -11.33 34.44
C PHE A 628 -17.54 -12.68 33.74
N GLN A 629 -17.69 -12.67 32.42
CA GLN A 629 -17.51 -13.81 31.54
C GLN A 629 -16.51 -13.45 30.44
N ILE A 630 -15.57 -14.35 30.20
CA ILE A 630 -14.65 -14.29 29.06
C ILE A 630 -14.94 -15.51 28.20
N GLU A 631 -15.30 -15.26 26.95
CA GLU A 631 -15.43 -16.29 25.94
C GLU A 631 -14.69 -15.84 24.68
N LYS A 632 -14.55 -16.75 23.71
CA LYS A 632 -13.89 -16.43 22.43
C LYS A 632 -14.61 -15.30 21.67
N GLY A 633 -15.91 -15.16 21.88
CA GLY A 633 -16.78 -14.18 21.19
C GLY A 633 -17.01 -12.86 21.90
N TYR A 634 -16.67 -12.73 23.19
CA TYR A 634 -16.89 -11.50 23.95
C TYR A 634 -16.10 -11.46 25.26
N ASP A 635 -15.92 -10.26 25.81
CA ASP A 635 -15.34 -10.03 27.13
C ASP A 635 -16.01 -8.83 27.79
N ASN A 636 -16.81 -9.09 28.83
CA ASN A 636 -17.50 -8.06 29.62
C ASN A 636 -16.80 -7.73 30.95
N GLY A 637 -15.57 -8.22 31.16
CA GLY A 637 -14.80 -7.92 32.36
C GLY A 637 -14.32 -6.48 32.38
N LYS A 638 -14.21 -5.92 33.60
CA LYS A 638 -13.74 -4.55 33.83
C LYS A 638 -12.23 -4.54 33.96
N TRP A 639 -11.62 -3.41 33.60
CA TRP A 639 -10.18 -3.23 33.58
C TRP A 639 -9.81 -1.99 34.39
N LEU A 640 -8.76 -2.11 35.19
CA LEU A 640 -8.07 -1.00 35.83
C LEU A 640 -6.74 -0.74 35.10
N PHE A 641 -6.25 0.48 35.19
CA PHE A 641 -4.99 0.91 34.56
C PHE A 641 -3.87 1.10 35.58
N THR A 642 -3.75 0.14 36.50
CA THR A 642 -2.80 0.16 37.64
C THR A 642 -1.68 -0.87 37.51
N GLY A 643 -1.60 -1.57 36.38
CA GLY A 643 -0.60 -2.60 36.13
C GLY A 643 0.84 -2.06 36.06
N ASN A 644 1.80 -2.94 36.36
CA ASN A 644 3.22 -2.63 36.31
C ASN A 644 3.71 -2.37 34.87
N THR A 645 4.25 -1.17 34.64
CA THR A 645 4.74 -0.70 33.33
C THR A 645 6.24 -0.93 33.10
N SER A 646 7.01 -1.44 34.07
CA SER A 646 8.48 -1.60 33.95
C SER A 646 8.92 -2.52 32.80
N GLN A 647 8.09 -3.51 32.47
CA GLN A 647 8.40 -4.53 31.46
C GLN A 647 7.75 -4.28 30.09
N VAL A 648 7.11 -3.13 29.88
CA VAL A 648 6.49 -2.78 28.59
C VAL A 648 7.55 -2.62 27.49
N ALA A 649 7.16 -2.87 26.23
CA ALA A 649 8.02 -2.59 25.10
C ALA A 649 8.14 -1.06 24.85
N GLY A 650 9.24 -0.63 24.22
CA GLY A 650 9.58 0.78 24.02
C GLY A 650 10.47 1.37 25.12
N LYS A 651 10.90 2.62 24.95
CA LYS A 651 11.81 3.31 25.88
C LYS A 651 11.07 4.03 27.02
N ILE A 652 9.79 4.37 26.82
CA ILE A 652 8.92 4.96 27.86
C ILE A 652 8.33 3.83 28.70
N LYS A 653 8.57 3.84 30.03
CA LYS A 653 8.19 2.78 30.99
C LYS A 653 7.03 3.19 31.90
N GLU A 654 6.14 4.00 31.37
CA GLU A 654 4.91 4.50 31.98
C GLU A 654 3.84 4.58 30.89
N ILE A 655 2.59 4.88 31.23
CA ILE A 655 1.54 5.05 30.23
C ILE A 655 1.86 6.31 29.40
N PRO A 656 2.16 6.19 28.10
CA PRO A 656 2.57 7.33 27.31
C PRO A 656 1.36 8.21 26.96
N ASN A 657 1.63 9.47 26.62
CA ASN A 657 0.67 10.35 25.93
C ASN A 657 1.13 10.57 24.47
N PRO A 658 0.75 9.68 23.51
CA PRO A 658 1.12 9.86 22.12
C PRO A 658 0.66 11.21 21.57
N PRO A 659 1.45 11.85 20.68
CA PRO A 659 1.13 13.19 20.20
C PRO A 659 -0.16 13.22 19.39
N ILE A 660 -0.94 14.27 19.61
CA ILE A 660 -2.06 14.66 18.76
C ILE A 660 -1.50 15.57 17.66
N VAL A 661 -1.67 15.17 16.41
CA VAL A 661 -1.25 15.94 15.23
C VAL A 661 -2.49 16.60 14.61
N VAL A 662 -2.46 17.92 14.47
CA VAL A 662 -3.43 18.65 13.63
C VAL A 662 -3.02 18.41 12.18
N MET A 663 -3.78 17.60 11.47
CA MET A 663 -3.51 17.23 10.06
C MET A 663 -3.81 18.39 9.12
N SER A 664 -4.90 19.09 9.39
CA SER A 664 -5.37 20.24 8.62
C SER A 664 -6.24 21.10 9.53
N GLU A 665 -6.17 22.41 9.33
CA GLU A 665 -7.00 23.37 10.04
C GLU A 665 -7.57 24.40 9.08
N ASP A 666 -8.71 24.97 9.46
CA ASP A 666 -9.33 26.05 8.73
C ASP A 666 -10.01 27.03 9.69
N GLN A 667 -10.06 28.30 9.31
CA GLN A 667 -10.68 29.36 10.10
C GLN A 667 -11.58 30.26 9.25
N ALA A 668 -12.74 30.62 9.79
CA ALA A 668 -13.67 31.54 9.14
C ALA A 668 -14.27 32.50 10.18
N THR A 669 -14.65 33.69 9.74
CA THR A 669 -15.29 34.70 10.60
C THR A 669 -16.71 34.98 10.15
N ILE A 670 -17.61 35.16 11.11
CA ILE A 670 -19.00 35.55 10.89
C ILE A 670 -19.23 36.89 11.62
N GLU A 671 -19.91 37.81 10.96
CA GLU A 671 -20.31 39.09 11.56
C GLU A 671 -21.67 38.96 12.26
N ILE A 672 -21.81 39.54 13.44
CA ILE A 672 -23.09 39.67 14.14
C ILE A 672 -23.68 41.04 13.82
N ILE A 673 -24.92 41.06 13.33
CA ILE A 673 -25.62 42.31 12.99
C ILE A 673 -26.88 42.48 13.85
N PRO A 674 -27.26 43.72 14.20
CA PRO A 674 -28.42 43.97 15.05
C PRO A 674 -29.78 43.98 14.32
N THR A 675 -29.83 44.08 12.98
CA THR A 675 -31.08 44.10 12.19
C THR A 675 -30.93 43.47 10.78
N ASP A 676 -32.06 43.01 10.22
CA ASP A 676 -32.17 42.00 9.14
C ASP A 676 -32.04 42.51 7.69
N SER A 677 -31.43 43.67 7.43
CA SER A 677 -31.67 44.41 6.16
C SER A 677 -30.56 44.39 5.10
N VAL A 678 -29.49 43.60 5.24
CA VAL A 678 -28.45 43.54 4.18
C VAL A 678 -28.32 42.13 3.60
N PRO A 679 -28.65 41.94 2.30
CA PRO A 679 -28.40 40.67 1.61
C PRO A 679 -26.93 40.28 1.73
N THR A 680 -26.69 39.01 2.06
CA THR A 680 -25.34 38.45 2.02
C THR A 680 -24.89 38.32 0.56
N GLU A 681 -24.00 39.21 0.12
CA GLU A 681 -23.38 39.14 -1.19
C GLU A 681 -22.01 38.42 -1.16
N LEU A 682 -21.63 37.84 -2.30
CA LEU A 682 -20.27 37.33 -2.50
C LEU A 682 -19.32 38.51 -2.71
N LYS A 683 -18.18 38.48 -2.01
CA LYS A 683 -17.09 39.46 -2.12
C LYS A 683 -16.49 39.52 -3.52
N THR A 684 -16.50 38.40 -4.25
CA THR A 684 -15.90 38.26 -5.59
C THR A 684 -16.73 37.36 -6.50
N LYS A 685 -16.56 37.50 -7.81
CA LYS A 685 -17.13 36.55 -8.78
C LYS A 685 -16.57 35.13 -8.53
N PRO A 686 -17.41 34.07 -8.57
CA PRO A 686 -16.95 32.70 -8.39
C PRO A 686 -15.86 32.30 -9.39
N ASN A 687 -14.88 31.53 -8.95
CA ASN A 687 -13.76 31.04 -9.77
C ASN A 687 -13.64 29.50 -9.73
N ALA A 688 -12.57 28.96 -10.34
CA ALA A 688 -12.32 27.52 -10.40
C ALA A 688 -12.14 26.86 -9.01
N ARG A 689 -11.59 27.58 -8.02
CA ARG A 689 -11.49 27.08 -6.64
C ARG A 689 -12.87 26.97 -6.00
N ASP A 690 -13.78 27.89 -6.31
CA ASP A 690 -15.16 27.86 -5.79
C ASP A 690 -15.96 26.74 -6.43
N GLN A 691 -15.74 26.50 -7.73
CA GLN A 691 -16.25 25.33 -8.44
C GLN A 691 -15.83 24.03 -7.72
N GLU A 692 -14.55 23.86 -7.40
CA GLU A 692 -14.05 22.68 -6.68
C GLU A 692 -14.68 22.55 -5.28
N ARG A 693 -14.78 23.64 -4.52
CA ARG A 693 -15.39 23.63 -3.17
C ARG A 693 -16.87 23.22 -3.20
N TRP A 694 -17.65 23.77 -4.15
CA TRP A 694 -19.04 23.34 -4.37
C TRP A 694 -19.14 21.88 -4.81
N ASN A 695 -18.19 21.41 -5.63
CA ASN A 695 -18.14 20.01 -6.04
C ASN A 695 -17.85 19.09 -4.85
N ASP A 696 -16.85 19.41 -4.02
CA ASP A 696 -16.52 18.62 -2.82
C ASP A 696 -17.67 18.60 -1.81
N TYR A 697 -18.35 19.73 -1.61
CA TYR A 697 -19.57 19.80 -0.79
C TYR A 697 -20.66 18.88 -1.36
N GLY A 698 -20.93 18.95 -2.66
CA GLY A 698 -21.88 18.05 -3.33
C GLY A 698 -21.49 16.57 -3.24
N ILE A 699 -20.20 16.24 -3.31
CA ILE A 699 -19.68 14.88 -3.14
C ILE A 699 -19.96 14.37 -1.72
N GLY A 700 -19.71 15.19 -0.69
CA GLY A 700 -20.01 14.85 0.69
C GLY A 700 -21.50 14.57 0.90
N LEU A 701 -22.37 15.46 0.41
CA LEU A 701 -23.83 15.28 0.47
C LEU A 701 -24.30 14.02 -0.27
N LEU A 702 -23.77 13.77 -1.47
CA LEU A 702 -24.11 12.59 -2.28
C LEU A 702 -23.78 11.29 -1.54
N ARG A 703 -22.66 11.25 -0.82
CA ARG A 703 -22.24 10.08 -0.04
C ARG A 703 -23.11 9.84 1.18
N GLN A 704 -23.64 10.91 1.78
CA GLN A 704 -24.60 10.82 2.89
C GLN A 704 -26.00 10.41 2.44
N GLY A 705 -26.29 10.53 1.14
CA GLY A 705 -27.59 10.23 0.55
C GLY A 705 -28.53 11.45 0.48
N ASP A 706 -28.03 12.65 0.78
CA ASP A 706 -28.74 13.90 0.54
C ASP A 706 -28.68 14.24 -0.96
N LEU A 707 -29.47 13.51 -1.75
CA LEU A 707 -29.44 13.59 -3.22
C LEU A 707 -29.86 14.98 -3.73
N LYS A 708 -30.81 15.63 -3.07
CA LYS A 708 -31.30 16.96 -3.44
C LYS A 708 -30.29 18.05 -3.10
N GLY A 709 -29.72 18.03 -1.90
CA GLY A 709 -28.64 18.95 -1.53
C GLY A 709 -27.42 18.78 -2.44
N ALA A 710 -27.05 17.53 -2.74
CA ALA A 710 -25.95 17.22 -3.66
C ALA A 710 -26.21 17.73 -5.08
N GLU A 711 -27.39 17.47 -5.65
CA GLU A 711 -27.75 17.96 -6.98
C GLU A 711 -27.75 19.50 -7.02
N ALA A 712 -28.28 20.17 -6.00
CA ALA A 712 -28.26 21.62 -5.90
C ALA A 712 -26.82 22.18 -5.89
N ALA A 713 -25.91 21.54 -5.14
CA ALA A 713 -24.49 21.88 -5.13
C ALA A 713 -23.84 21.68 -6.52
N PHE A 714 -24.07 20.53 -7.18
CA PHE A 714 -23.53 20.30 -8.52
C PHE A 714 -24.13 21.22 -9.60
N ARG A 715 -25.37 21.68 -9.42
CA ARG A 715 -25.95 22.73 -10.29
C ARG A 715 -25.23 24.07 -10.14
N LYS A 716 -24.72 24.40 -8.95
CA LYS A 716 -23.82 25.55 -8.77
C LYS A 716 -22.50 25.33 -9.51
N VAL A 717 -21.94 24.12 -9.47
CA VAL A 717 -20.70 23.77 -10.19
C VAL A 717 -20.83 24.07 -11.69
N VAL A 718 -21.86 23.56 -12.36
CA VAL A 718 -22.05 23.81 -13.81
C VAL A 718 -22.47 25.25 -14.13
N LYS A 719 -23.04 25.98 -13.17
CA LYS A 719 -23.29 27.43 -13.32
C LYS A 719 -21.99 28.23 -13.27
N ILE A 720 -21.05 27.85 -12.40
CA ILE A 720 -19.74 28.50 -12.30
C ILE A 720 -18.89 28.16 -13.55
N ASN A 721 -18.92 26.90 -13.99
CA ASN A 721 -18.20 26.46 -15.18
C ASN A 721 -19.04 25.50 -16.04
N PRO A 722 -19.70 26.01 -17.09
CA PRO A 722 -20.49 25.19 -18.01
C PRO A 722 -19.69 24.18 -18.86
N ASN A 723 -18.36 24.27 -18.87
CA ASN A 723 -17.48 23.36 -19.62
C ASN A 723 -16.89 22.25 -18.73
N TYR A 724 -17.26 22.18 -17.45
CA TYR A 724 -16.79 21.13 -16.55
C TYR A 724 -17.66 19.87 -16.63
N MET A 725 -17.18 18.88 -17.39
CA MET A 725 -17.87 17.60 -17.66
C MET A 725 -18.33 16.89 -16.38
N ASP A 726 -17.47 16.82 -15.36
CA ASP A 726 -17.76 16.13 -14.09
C ASP A 726 -18.95 16.73 -13.34
N GLY A 727 -19.21 18.03 -13.48
CA GLY A 727 -20.38 18.68 -12.88
C GLY A 727 -21.68 18.06 -13.40
N TYR A 728 -21.78 17.82 -14.70
CA TYR A 728 -22.92 17.15 -15.32
C TYR A 728 -22.99 15.67 -14.94
N VAL A 729 -21.86 14.95 -14.94
CA VAL A 729 -21.81 13.56 -14.48
C VAL A 729 -22.30 13.44 -13.04
N ASN A 730 -21.90 14.35 -12.15
CA ASN A 730 -22.29 14.32 -10.75
C ASN A 730 -23.78 14.63 -10.54
N ILE A 731 -24.38 15.53 -11.33
CA ILE A 731 -25.84 15.70 -11.37
C ILE A 731 -26.52 14.39 -11.79
N ALA A 732 -26.03 13.74 -12.85
CA ALA A 732 -26.57 12.47 -13.32
C ALA A 732 -26.45 11.36 -12.26
N ARG A 733 -25.37 11.32 -11.48
CA ARG A 733 -25.21 10.38 -10.35
C ARG A 733 -26.31 10.55 -9.30
N CYS A 734 -26.68 11.79 -8.96
CA CYS A 734 -27.80 12.06 -8.07
C CYS A 734 -29.11 11.54 -8.67
N GLN A 735 -29.38 11.89 -9.93
CA GLN A 735 -30.63 11.54 -10.62
C GLN A 735 -30.78 10.03 -10.84
N ILE A 736 -29.71 9.31 -11.17
CA ILE A 736 -29.70 7.84 -11.28
C ILE A 736 -30.01 7.21 -9.92
N LYS A 737 -29.41 7.72 -8.83
CA LYS A 737 -29.68 7.22 -7.47
C LYS A 737 -31.10 7.51 -7.00
N GLU A 738 -31.70 8.61 -7.47
CA GLU A 738 -33.09 8.96 -7.21
C GLU A 738 -34.08 8.16 -8.09
N GLY A 739 -33.58 7.45 -9.12
CA GLY A 739 -34.40 6.72 -10.09
C GLY A 739 -34.94 7.58 -11.24
N ASN A 740 -34.56 8.86 -11.31
CA ASN A 740 -34.93 9.76 -12.40
C ASN A 740 -34.00 9.58 -13.62
N HIS A 741 -34.14 8.45 -14.29
CA HIS A 741 -33.28 8.06 -15.42
C HIS A 741 -33.45 8.96 -16.65
N ARG A 742 -34.65 9.52 -16.88
CA ARG A 742 -34.90 10.42 -18.01
C ARG A 742 -34.12 11.73 -17.86
N SER A 743 -34.17 12.36 -16.68
CA SER A 743 -33.37 13.57 -16.43
C SER A 743 -31.86 13.28 -16.46
N ALA A 744 -31.45 12.11 -15.95
CA ALA A 744 -30.04 11.70 -15.99
C ALA A 744 -29.53 11.61 -17.43
N GLU A 745 -30.34 11.06 -18.35
CA GLU A 745 -29.99 10.97 -19.77
C GLU A 745 -29.76 12.35 -20.41
N GLU A 746 -30.64 13.32 -20.16
CA GLU A 746 -30.50 14.68 -20.70
C GLU A 746 -29.22 15.37 -20.21
N VAL A 747 -28.90 15.21 -18.93
CA VAL A 747 -27.67 15.77 -18.36
C VAL A 747 -26.43 15.05 -18.90
N LEU A 748 -26.49 13.73 -19.11
CA LEU A 748 -25.39 12.94 -19.66
C LEU A 748 -25.13 13.22 -21.14
N LYS A 749 -26.13 13.61 -21.93
CA LYS A 749 -25.90 14.12 -23.30
C LYS A 749 -24.94 15.31 -23.28
N LYS A 750 -25.13 16.24 -22.34
CA LYS A 750 -24.21 17.37 -22.19
C LYS A 750 -22.82 16.95 -21.75
N ALA A 751 -22.72 16.00 -20.82
CA ALA A 751 -21.44 15.42 -20.42
C ALA A 751 -20.71 14.76 -21.61
N LYS A 752 -21.44 14.06 -22.50
CA LYS A 752 -20.91 13.42 -23.70
C LYS A 752 -20.37 14.43 -24.73
N GLU A 753 -21.09 15.53 -24.98
CA GLU A 753 -20.59 16.61 -25.85
C GLU A 753 -19.25 17.19 -25.35
N LEU A 754 -19.09 17.30 -24.03
CA LEU A 754 -17.84 17.76 -23.43
C LEU A 754 -16.75 16.68 -23.46
N GLN A 755 -17.13 15.41 -23.26
CA GLN A 755 -16.25 14.25 -23.33
C GLN A 755 -15.56 14.12 -24.70
N GLU A 756 -16.28 14.38 -25.80
CA GLU A 756 -15.75 14.33 -27.16
C GLU A 756 -14.63 15.35 -27.43
N LYS A 757 -14.55 16.41 -26.61
CA LYS A 757 -13.50 17.43 -26.68
C LYS A 757 -12.25 17.06 -25.88
N LEU A 758 -12.29 16.00 -25.06
CA LEU A 758 -11.15 15.53 -24.28
C LEU A 758 -10.29 14.56 -25.11
N ASP A 759 -9.00 14.44 -24.75
CA ASP A 759 -8.12 13.42 -25.32
C ASP A 759 -8.74 12.02 -25.16
N PRO A 760 -8.77 11.14 -26.19
CA PRO A 760 -9.24 9.75 -26.08
C PRO A 760 -8.64 8.94 -24.92
N LYS A 761 -7.45 9.31 -24.45
CA LYS A 761 -6.77 8.67 -23.33
C LYS A 761 -7.09 9.32 -21.98
N ASP A 762 -7.81 10.43 -21.94
CA ASP A 762 -8.17 11.13 -20.69
C ASP A 762 -9.00 10.20 -19.79
N PRO A 763 -8.53 9.85 -18.57
CA PRO A 763 -9.20 8.91 -17.67
C PRO A 763 -10.60 9.37 -17.23
N ASN A 764 -10.93 10.65 -17.38
CA ASN A 764 -12.25 11.18 -17.04
C ASN A 764 -13.34 10.73 -18.01
N ARG A 765 -13.00 10.21 -19.19
CA ARG A 765 -13.98 9.85 -20.22
C ARG A 765 -14.87 8.67 -19.80
N ALA A 766 -14.30 7.57 -19.32
CA ALA A 766 -15.06 6.34 -19.07
C ALA A 766 -16.27 6.48 -18.14
N LYS A 767 -16.24 7.42 -17.18
CA LYS A 767 -17.36 7.61 -16.24
C LYS A 767 -18.64 8.06 -16.96
N VAL A 768 -18.52 8.83 -18.04
CA VAL A 768 -19.67 9.26 -18.86
C VAL A 768 -20.34 8.05 -19.50
N ASP A 769 -19.55 7.20 -20.17
CA ASP A 769 -20.04 5.98 -20.81
C ASP A 769 -20.67 5.01 -19.79
N TYR A 770 -20.06 4.86 -18.62
CA TYR A 770 -20.60 4.03 -17.55
C TYR A 770 -21.98 4.52 -17.06
N PHE A 771 -22.11 5.80 -16.69
CA PHE A 771 -23.39 6.33 -16.20
C PHE A 771 -24.45 6.41 -17.30
N TYR A 772 -24.04 6.63 -18.55
CA TYR A 772 -24.95 6.53 -19.70
C TYR A 772 -25.46 5.10 -19.86
N ALA A 773 -24.58 4.10 -19.80
CA ALA A 773 -24.98 2.70 -19.86
C ALA A 773 -25.94 2.30 -18.74
N LEU A 774 -25.72 2.75 -17.50
CA LEU A 774 -26.65 2.50 -16.39
C LEU A 774 -28.05 3.09 -16.66
N THR A 775 -28.09 4.25 -17.30
CA THR A 775 -29.34 4.92 -17.68
C THR A 775 -30.05 4.20 -18.83
N GLN A 776 -29.32 3.71 -19.84
CA GLN A 776 -29.91 2.92 -20.92
C GLN A 776 -30.39 1.55 -20.43
N LYS A 777 -29.65 0.93 -19.49
CA LYS A 777 -30.02 -0.32 -18.82
C LYS A 777 -31.36 -0.21 -18.09
N SER A 778 -31.60 0.86 -17.33
CA SER A 778 -32.88 1.03 -16.64
C SER A 778 -34.06 1.27 -17.59
N GLN A 779 -33.79 1.69 -18.83
CA GLN A 779 -34.77 1.80 -19.91
C GLN A 779 -34.92 0.52 -20.74
N GLY A 780 -34.23 -0.57 -20.39
CA GLY A 780 -34.28 -1.85 -21.12
C GLY A 780 -33.46 -1.91 -22.42
N LYS A 781 -32.67 -0.86 -22.73
CA LYS A 781 -31.84 -0.79 -23.94
C LYS A 781 -30.48 -1.45 -23.71
N TYR A 782 -30.46 -2.78 -23.57
CA TYR A 782 -29.29 -3.53 -23.14
C TYR A 782 -28.13 -3.52 -24.14
N ASP A 783 -28.39 -3.60 -25.45
CA ASP A 783 -27.34 -3.51 -26.48
C ASP A 783 -26.54 -2.20 -26.39
N VAL A 784 -27.25 -1.08 -26.20
CA VAL A 784 -26.64 0.25 -26.06
C VAL A 784 -25.85 0.33 -24.75
N ALA A 785 -26.40 -0.19 -23.66
CA ALA A 785 -25.72 -0.24 -22.37
C ALA A 785 -24.43 -1.07 -22.44
N LEU A 786 -24.47 -2.27 -23.05
CA LEU A 786 -23.30 -3.12 -23.24
C LEU A 786 -22.22 -2.44 -24.07
N LYS A 787 -22.59 -1.81 -25.20
CA LYS A 787 -21.64 -1.06 -26.03
C LYS A 787 -20.86 -0.02 -25.21
N HIS A 788 -21.56 0.80 -24.42
CA HIS A 788 -20.91 1.84 -23.62
C HIS A 788 -20.11 1.28 -22.43
N LEU A 789 -20.55 0.18 -21.83
CA LEU A 789 -19.74 -0.49 -20.80
C LEU A 789 -18.46 -1.11 -21.38
N TYR A 790 -18.50 -1.66 -22.58
CA TYR A 790 -17.28 -2.15 -23.24
C TYR A 790 -16.29 -1.03 -23.54
N ILE A 791 -16.77 0.15 -23.98
CA ILE A 791 -15.90 1.35 -24.14
C ILE A 791 -15.24 1.71 -22.79
N ALA A 792 -16.01 1.73 -21.70
CA ALA A 792 -15.45 2.00 -20.38
C ALA A 792 -14.45 0.93 -19.92
N ALA A 793 -14.71 -0.35 -20.24
CA ALA A 793 -13.84 -1.48 -19.90
C ALA A 793 -12.57 -1.56 -20.76
N GLU A 794 -12.59 -1.04 -21.99
CA GLU A 794 -11.39 -0.89 -22.82
C GLU A 794 -10.42 0.12 -22.20
N GLN A 795 -10.95 1.24 -21.67
CA GLN A 795 -10.13 2.22 -20.98
C GLN A 795 -9.68 1.74 -19.58
N PHE A 796 -10.54 1.04 -18.86
CA PHE A 796 -10.28 0.53 -17.51
C PHE A 796 -10.49 -0.99 -17.42
N PRO A 797 -9.57 -1.80 -17.97
CA PRO A 797 -9.74 -3.25 -18.06
C PRO A 797 -9.62 -3.96 -16.70
N ARG A 798 -9.23 -3.29 -15.62
CA ARG A 798 -9.23 -3.87 -14.26
C ARG A 798 -10.29 -3.24 -13.36
N ASP A 799 -11.21 -2.41 -13.86
CA ASP A 799 -12.33 -1.95 -13.02
C ASP A 799 -13.36 -3.07 -12.87
N LYS A 800 -13.33 -3.74 -11.71
CA LYS A 800 -14.24 -4.84 -11.41
C LYS A 800 -15.71 -4.45 -11.41
N ARG A 801 -16.05 -3.18 -11.13
CA ARG A 801 -17.45 -2.69 -11.13
C ARG A 801 -17.98 -2.62 -12.55
N VAL A 802 -17.18 -2.12 -13.49
CA VAL A 802 -17.56 -2.07 -14.91
C VAL A 802 -17.75 -3.49 -15.44
N ARG A 803 -16.81 -4.40 -15.16
CA ARG A 803 -16.91 -5.81 -15.59
C ARG A 803 -18.12 -6.54 -15.00
N ASN A 804 -18.41 -6.34 -13.72
CA ASN A 804 -19.59 -6.91 -13.08
C ASN A 804 -20.89 -6.41 -13.73
N GLU A 805 -20.96 -5.13 -14.11
CA GLU A 805 -22.14 -4.61 -14.82
C GLU A 805 -22.30 -5.20 -16.22
N ILE A 806 -21.21 -5.44 -16.96
CA ILE A 806 -21.23 -6.17 -18.24
C ILE A 806 -21.74 -7.59 -18.03
N GLY A 807 -21.11 -8.35 -17.12
CA GLY A 807 -21.50 -9.73 -16.82
C GLY A 807 -22.97 -9.84 -16.38
N ARG A 808 -23.44 -8.88 -15.58
CA ARG A 808 -24.85 -8.82 -15.14
C ARG A 808 -25.82 -8.56 -16.29
N LEU A 809 -25.48 -7.67 -17.23
CA LEU A 809 -26.31 -7.45 -18.43
C LEU A 809 -26.35 -8.68 -19.33
N LEU A 810 -25.19 -9.31 -19.58
CA LEU A 810 -25.12 -10.56 -20.35
C LEU A 810 -25.96 -11.68 -19.70
N TYR A 811 -25.93 -11.76 -18.37
CA TYR A 811 -26.79 -12.69 -17.63
C TYR A 811 -28.29 -12.40 -17.84
N LEU A 812 -28.71 -11.12 -17.81
CA LEU A 812 -30.10 -10.72 -18.06
C LEU A 812 -30.54 -11.03 -19.50
N GLU A 813 -29.63 -10.93 -20.46
CA GLU A 813 -29.83 -11.36 -21.86
C GLU A 813 -29.75 -12.88 -22.05
N ARG A 814 -29.56 -13.64 -20.97
CA ARG A 814 -29.39 -15.11 -20.97
C ARG A 814 -28.13 -15.59 -21.72
N ARG A 815 -27.16 -14.73 -21.95
CA ARG A 815 -25.84 -15.01 -22.54
C ARG A 815 -24.88 -15.52 -21.47
N TYR A 816 -25.25 -16.62 -20.80
CA TYR A 816 -24.59 -17.12 -19.59
C TYR A 816 -23.10 -17.42 -19.78
N THR A 817 -22.71 -18.01 -20.91
CA THR A 817 -21.29 -18.34 -21.20
C THR A 817 -20.42 -17.08 -21.32
N GLU A 818 -20.97 -16.00 -21.88
CA GLU A 818 -20.26 -14.73 -21.98
C GLU A 818 -20.22 -13.99 -20.64
N ALA A 819 -21.33 -14.06 -19.88
CA ALA A 819 -21.39 -13.53 -18.53
C ALA A 819 -20.31 -14.17 -17.63
N ILE A 820 -20.16 -15.50 -17.68
CA ILE A 820 -19.13 -16.24 -16.94
C ILE A 820 -17.73 -15.69 -17.26
N LYS A 821 -17.39 -15.48 -18.54
CA LYS A 821 -16.09 -14.93 -18.94
C LYS A 821 -15.82 -13.55 -18.34
N GLU A 822 -16.83 -12.68 -18.25
CA GLU A 822 -16.66 -11.36 -17.62
C GLU A 822 -16.53 -11.43 -16.10
N PHE A 823 -17.29 -12.32 -15.43
CA PHE A 823 -17.11 -12.55 -14.00
C PHE A 823 -15.76 -13.18 -13.67
N GLU A 824 -15.23 -14.07 -14.51
CA GLU A 824 -13.87 -14.60 -14.38
C GLU A 824 -12.81 -13.49 -14.51
N LYS A 825 -13.02 -12.51 -15.39
CA LYS A 825 -12.16 -11.32 -15.46
C LYS A 825 -12.28 -10.46 -14.20
N THR A 826 -13.46 -10.33 -13.59
CA THR A 826 -13.60 -9.71 -12.25
C THR A 826 -12.77 -10.47 -11.21
N LEU A 827 -12.89 -11.80 -11.14
CA LEU A 827 -12.16 -12.62 -10.17
C LEU A 827 -10.64 -12.60 -10.38
N SER A 828 -10.18 -12.39 -11.62
CA SER A 828 -8.75 -12.17 -11.90
C SER A 828 -8.19 -10.90 -11.24
N VAL A 829 -9.05 -9.92 -10.92
CA VAL A 829 -8.70 -8.70 -10.19
C VAL A 829 -8.93 -8.87 -8.69
N ASP A 830 -10.08 -9.40 -8.29
CA ASP A 830 -10.47 -9.63 -6.89
C ASP A 830 -11.14 -11.01 -6.73
N PRO A 831 -10.41 -12.03 -6.22
CA PRO A 831 -10.95 -13.37 -5.99
C PRO A 831 -12.12 -13.43 -5.02
N GLU A 832 -12.30 -12.39 -4.20
CA GLU A 832 -13.28 -12.35 -3.11
C GLU A 832 -14.53 -11.54 -3.50
N ASP A 833 -14.69 -11.20 -4.78
CA ASP A 833 -15.81 -10.39 -5.26
C ASP A 833 -17.15 -11.14 -5.15
N VAL A 834 -17.96 -10.71 -4.18
CA VAL A 834 -19.24 -11.34 -3.83
C VAL A 834 -20.23 -11.33 -5.00
N ASP A 835 -20.28 -10.22 -5.75
CA ASP A 835 -21.21 -10.04 -6.86
C ASP A 835 -20.87 -11.00 -8.01
N ALA A 836 -19.58 -11.19 -8.32
CA ALA A 836 -19.15 -12.16 -9.32
C ALA A 836 -19.51 -13.59 -8.91
N HIS A 837 -19.24 -14.01 -7.66
CA HIS A 837 -19.59 -15.36 -7.19
C HIS A 837 -21.10 -15.62 -7.22
N TYR A 838 -21.92 -14.63 -6.86
CA TYR A 838 -23.37 -14.72 -6.93
C TYR A 838 -23.84 -14.98 -8.36
N HIS A 839 -23.38 -14.20 -9.34
CA HIS A 839 -23.84 -14.34 -10.71
C HIS A 839 -23.19 -15.53 -11.45
N LEU A 840 -21.98 -15.96 -11.06
CA LEU A 840 -21.41 -17.23 -11.51
C LEU A 840 -22.27 -18.41 -11.05
N MET A 841 -22.68 -18.44 -9.78
CA MET A 841 -23.61 -19.45 -9.27
C MET A 841 -24.89 -19.49 -10.11
N LEU A 842 -25.51 -18.34 -10.39
CA LEU A 842 -26.73 -18.28 -11.19
C LEU A 842 -26.50 -18.72 -12.65
N SER A 843 -25.41 -18.28 -13.27
CA SER A 843 -25.06 -18.62 -14.66
C SER A 843 -24.79 -20.12 -14.82
N TYR A 844 -24.04 -20.72 -13.89
CA TYR A 844 -23.79 -22.16 -13.91
C TYR A 844 -25.05 -22.99 -13.68
N ARG A 845 -25.97 -22.55 -12.81
CA ARG A 845 -27.29 -23.19 -12.65
C ARG A 845 -28.11 -23.14 -13.94
N ALA A 846 -28.12 -21.99 -14.61
CA ALA A 846 -28.83 -21.84 -15.88
C ALA A 846 -28.25 -22.75 -16.98
N LEU A 847 -26.94 -22.95 -16.98
CA LEU A 847 -26.24 -23.90 -17.86
C LEU A 847 -26.26 -25.36 -17.36
N LYS A 848 -26.90 -25.64 -16.22
CA LYS A 848 -26.96 -26.96 -15.57
C LYS A 848 -25.60 -27.55 -15.15
N ASP A 849 -24.57 -26.72 -14.98
CA ASP A 849 -23.28 -27.12 -14.39
C ASP A 849 -23.37 -27.08 -12.86
N GLN A 850 -23.90 -28.17 -12.27
CA GLN A 850 -24.19 -28.24 -10.84
C GLN A 850 -22.93 -28.15 -9.98
N LEU A 851 -21.81 -28.74 -10.42
CA LEU A 851 -20.57 -28.76 -9.64
C LEU A 851 -20.00 -27.35 -9.48
N LYS A 852 -19.89 -26.59 -10.58
CA LYS A 852 -19.41 -25.21 -10.51
C LYS A 852 -20.40 -24.29 -9.81
N ALA A 853 -21.71 -24.52 -9.98
CA ALA A 853 -22.75 -23.78 -9.26
C ALA A 853 -22.62 -23.93 -7.74
N ILE A 854 -22.42 -25.15 -7.24
CA ILE A 854 -22.25 -25.43 -5.80
C ILE A 854 -20.97 -24.76 -5.27
N LYS A 855 -19.86 -24.82 -6.02
CA LYS A 855 -18.62 -24.15 -5.62
C LYS A 855 -18.78 -22.63 -5.55
N ALA A 856 -19.37 -22.02 -6.58
CA ALA A 856 -19.65 -20.58 -6.61
C ALA A 856 -20.62 -20.17 -5.48
N GLN A 857 -21.61 -21.01 -5.16
CA GLN A 857 -22.50 -20.78 -4.02
C GLN A 857 -21.74 -20.79 -2.69
N LYS A 858 -20.82 -21.74 -2.47
CA LYS A 858 -19.99 -21.76 -1.26
C LYS A 858 -19.13 -20.50 -1.13
N LEU A 859 -18.50 -20.05 -2.22
CA LEU A 859 -17.69 -18.83 -2.23
C LEU A 859 -18.54 -17.56 -2.01
N TYR A 860 -19.72 -17.48 -2.64
CA TYR A 860 -20.68 -16.42 -2.38
C TYR A 860 -21.06 -16.37 -0.89
N LEU A 861 -21.46 -17.50 -0.30
CA LEU A 861 -21.85 -17.58 1.10
C LEU A 861 -20.67 -17.26 2.05
N ARG A 862 -19.46 -17.66 1.68
CA ARG A 862 -18.23 -17.33 2.43
C ARG A 862 -18.03 -15.82 2.48
N PHE A 863 -18.04 -15.13 1.34
CA PHE A 863 -17.67 -13.71 1.27
C PHE A 863 -18.85 -12.74 1.54
N LYS A 864 -20.10 -13.20 1.48
CA LYS A 864 -21.28 -12.38 1.78
C LYS A 864 -21.29 -11.94 3.26
N LEU A 865 -21.75 -10.72 3.50
CA LEU A 865 -22.16 -10.29 4.83
C LEU A 865 -23.37 -11.12 5.30
N ASP A 866 -23.36 -11.54 6.56
CA ASP A 866 -24.45 -12.26 7.21
C ASP A 866 -25.32 -11.21 7.90
N GLU A 867 -26.61 -11.26 7.60
CA GLU A 867 -27.61 -10.36 8.15
C GLU A 867 -28.07 -10.83 9.55
N SER A 868 -27.71 -12.06 9.96
CA SER A 868 -28.06 -12.62 11.28
C SER A 868 -27.43 -11.87 12.46
N VAL A 869 -26.38 -11.06 12.22
CA VAL A 869 -25.70 -10.25 13.25
C VAL A 869 -26.37 -8.88 13.46
N ASP A 870 -27.35 -8.51 12.64
CA ASP A 870 -28.03 -7.22 12.75
C ASP A 870 -28.68 -7.00 14.13
N PRO A 871 -29.31 -8.00 14.79
CA PRO A 871 -29.83 -7.84 16.15
C PRO A 871 -28.78 -7.43 17.19
N ILE A 872 -27.52 -7.88 17.04
CA ILE A 872 -26.40 -7.53 17.94
C ILE A 872 -26.17 -6.01 17.90
N THR A 873 -26.29 -5.40 16.72
CA THR A 873 -26.16 -3.95 16.60
C THR A 873 -27.21 -3.21 17.42
N GLY A 874 -28.41 -3.78 17.61
CA GLY A 874 -29.44 -3.22 18.48
C GLY A 874 -29.00 -3.09 19.94
N ILE A 875 -28.28 -4.08 20.46
CA ILE A 875 -27.71 -4.08 21.81
C ILE A 875 -26.62 -3.00 21.91
N GLY A 876 -25.67 -3.01 20.97
CA GLY A 876 -24.57 -2.04 20.93
C GLY A 876 -25.04 -0.59 20.81
N ARG A 877 -26.11 -0.33 20.04
CA ARG A 877 -26.74 1.00 19.90
C ARG A 877 -27.30 1.51 21.22
N ARG A 878 -27.99 0.66 22.00
CA ARG A 878 -28.55 1.04 23.30
C ARG A 878 -27.46 1.25 24.34
N ALA A 879 -26.42 0.42 24.31
CA ALA A 879 -25.28 0.53 25.23
C ALA A 879 -24.39 1.75 24.96
N ASN A 880 -24.39 2.29 23.73
CA ASN A 880 -23.51 3.39 23.32
C ASN A 880 -24.30 4.49 22.58
N PRO A 881 -25.00 5.40 23.29
CA PRO A 881 -25.80 6.45 22.67
C PRO A 881 -25.03 7.32 21.68
N HIS A 882 -23.80 7.72 22.03
CA HIS A 882 -22.93 8.51 21.14
C HIS A 882 -22.57 7.78 19.85
N ALA A 883 -22.25 6.49 19.92
CA ALA A 883 -21.99 5.67 18.73
C ALA A 883 -23.26 5.46 17.89
N ASN A 884 -24.43 5.38 18.54
CA ASN A 884 -25.73 5.33 17.86
C ASN A 884 -26.12 6.65 17.18
N MET A 885 -25.64 7.79 17.69
CA MET A 885 -25.75 9.07 16.97
C MET A 885 -24.76 9.10 15.82
N GLU A 886 -23.49 8.77 16.05
CA GLU A 886 -22.43 8.82 15.01
C GLU A 886 -22.69 7.92 13.81
N ARG A 887 -23.37 6.79 13.97
CA ARG A 887 -23.73 5.93 12.83
C ARG A 887 -24.74 6.55 11.85
N GLN A 888 -25.45 7.61 12.24
CA GLN A 888 -26.42 8.26 11.37
C GLN A 888 -25.68 8.92 10.19
N LYS A 889 -26.19 8.73 8.98
CA LYS A 889 -25.57 9.29 7.77
C LYS A 889 -25.60 10.81 7.76
N ILE A 890 -26.69 11.38 8.28
CA ILE A 890 -26.94 12.81 8.41
C ILE A 890 -27.22 13.04 9.89
N ARG A 891 -26.34 13.79 10.56
CA ARG A 891 -26.54 14.28 11.92
C ARG A 891 -25.93 15.66 12.06
N GLU A 892 -26.42 16.39 13.04
CA GLU A 892 -25.85 17.66 13.48
C GLU A 892 -25.12 17.44 14.81
N HIS A 893 -23.94 18.05 14.94
CA HIS A 893 -23.12 17.98 16.13
C HIS A 893 -23.38 19.22 16.98
N LEU A 894 -23.70 19.00 18.26
CA LEU A 894 -23.99 20.06 19.22
C LEU A 894 -22.73 20.40 20.02
N SER A 895 -22.76 21.54 20.71
CA SER A 895 -21.68 21.90 21.62
C SER A 895 -21.65 20.96 22.82
N SER A 896 -20.45 20.62 23.26
CA SER A 896 -20.21 19.84 24.46
C SER A 896 -19.94 20.70 25.70
N ILE A 897 -19.84 22.03 25.56
CA ILE A 897 -19.57 22.97 26.67
C ILE A 897 -20.64 22.89 27.76
N ALA A 898 -21.92 22.71 27.41
CA ALA A 898 -23.00 22.61 28.40
C ALA A 898 -22.88 21.41 29.36
N ASN A 899 -22.01 20.43 29.04
CA ASN A 899 -21.71 19.28 29.89
C ASN A 899 -20.47 19.47 30.79
N TYR A 900 -19.85 20.66 30.81
CA TYR A 900 -18.65 20.97 31.58
C TYR A 900 -18.79 22.21 32.46
#